data_AF-A0A1P8EN98-F1
#
_entry.id   AF-A0A1P8EN98-F1
#
_cell.length_a   1.000
_cell.length_b   1.000
_cell.length_c   1.000
_cell.angle_alpha   90.00
_cell.angle_beta   90.00
_cell.angle_gamma   90.00
#
_symmetry.space_group_name_H-M   'P 1'
#
loop_
_entity.id
_entity.type
_entity.pdbx_description
1 polymer ?
#
loop_
_entity_poly.entity_id
_entity_poly.type
_entity_poly.pdbx_seq_one_letter_code
_entity_poly.pdbx_strand_id
1 'polypeptide(L)'
;MLKPLFSLPEWHAACKRYRYDIPRFAIEGLGMEITWQQFELYTEVAIPGSRVSVSSGHGCFGLNTLIKMYDGTFKYVQDIEENDLVMGDDGESRLVTHILRGKEKLFKFKYKNGKHHVFNESHILCLMDEMGLRLTVTVKEFLSWKQPKRRRYTLYRVTPQGFERVPIQSVKSQGKGDYYGFELHNNHRFLGEDDIVLHNTGKTRSAGVVALWHLLFFPESIMMFTAPQIEQLRKLVWKEIEICKGLLRENRLAWLADYVEVLAETVFIRGFQKTWHIYAKTAPPNKATNLAGNHAKYLLIWGDEAAGIDDAVFDVLTNALTEEDNRMVLTSQPARPGGFFHDTHHKLSKAVGGVWTSLIFNSEDSPLVSINKIKEALLQYGSRDDTQYMIRIRGLFPDLAGEFLVTYKNARSIWVGRSLKGEKFQDYGYFLAVDVGGGVGRDDSAIVVGKVWGNAQYGARERRVEIIDIPLCKNNDDIHELAGIINECLIQYPNISILLDANGAGSGLAQYLKSMGIAFKAIRWGGQCFSMNNRKEFFNQRAQAYVALSRAIAKGLFKIRTLKFKAKIDDQLTRIPYTFDDQARFKILSKEEMKRKGIKSPDLVDTFAFMYMSGTLYSIAEDGLNFDFSDSGHDPDKPRGDITMSDDAQEQLAEASKIASLLG
;
A
#
# COMPACT_ATOMS: atom_id res chain seq x y z
N MET A 1 27.05 -32.65 27.38
CA MET A 1 25.71 -32.03 27.51
C MET A 1 25.92 -30.63 28.05
N LEU A 2 25.35 -29.58 27.44
CA LEU A 2 25.52 -28.20 27.93
C LEU A 2 24.89 -28.07 29.32
N LYS A 3 25.53 -27.32 30.22
CA LYS A 3 24.92 -26.96 31.51
C LYS A 3 23.72 -26.04 31.25
N PRO A 4 22.62 -26.11 32.03
CA PRO A 4 21.48 -25.20 31.88
C PRO A 4 21.89 -23.72 31.91
N LEU A 5 21.32 -22.89 31.04
CA LEU A 5 21.66 -21.46 30.93
C LEU A 5 21.61 -20.74 32.28
N PHE A 6 20.55 -20.97 33.06
CA PHE A 6 20.36 -20.35 34.37
C PHE A 6 21.33 -20.80 35.46
N SER A 7 22.19 -21.79 35.18
CA SER A 7 23.26 -22.21 36.09
C SER A 7 24.60 -21.50 35.82
N LEU A 8 24.68 -20.71 34.75
CA LEU A 8 25.91 -20.05 34.31
C LEU A 8 26.01 -18.62 34.87
N PRO A 9 27.10 -18.27 35.59
CA PRO A 9 27.35 -16.91 36.06
C PRO A 9 27.35 -15.85 34.94
N GLU A 10 27.94 -16.19 33.78
CA GLU A 10 27.99 -15.36 32.58
C GLU A 10 26.60 -15.07 32.00
N TRP A 11 25.64 -16.00 32.14
CA TRP A 11 24.25 -15.77 31.76
C TRP A 11 23.58 -14.75 32.67
N HIS A 12 23.81 -14.83 33.98
CA HIS A 12 23.30 -13.83 34.91
C HIS A 12 23.88 -12.43 34.63
N ALA A 13 25.16 -12.34 34.28
CA ALA A 13 25.79 -11.10 33.87
C ALA A 13 25.16 -10.54 32.58
N ALA A 14 24.91 -11.40 31.58
CA ALA A 14 24.22 -11.01 30.36
C ALA A 14 22.78 -10.54 30.64
N CYS A 15 22.02 -11.26 31.47
CA CYS A 15 20.67 -10.88 31.86
C CYS A 15 20.62 -9.50 32.53
N LYS A 16 21.55 -9.21 33.46
CA LYS A 16 21.64 -7.87 34.10
C LYS A 16 21.81 -6.74 33.09
N ARG A 17 22.41 -7.02 31.92
CA ARG A 17 22.73 -6.01 30.91
C ARG A 17 21.70 -5.90 29.79
N TYR A 18 21.05 -7.00 29.41
CA TYR A 18 20.20 -7.06 28.20
C TYR A 18 18.72 -7.34 28.46
N ARG A 19 18.37 -7.93 29.63
CA ARG A 19 16.99 -8.42 29.87
C ARG A 19 15.92 -7.35 29.74
N TYR A 20 16.22 -6.10 30.05
CA TYR A 20 15.25 -4.99 29.96
C TYR A 20 15.78 -3.85 29.08
N ASP A 21 16.67 -4.17 28.13
CA ASP A 21 17.26 -3.21 27.20
C ASP A 21 17.45 -3.88 25.82
N ILE A 22 16.32 -4.01 25.09
CA ILE A 22 16.30 -4.56 23.72
C ILE A 22 17.16 -3.72 22.76
N PRO A 23 17.14 -2.37 22.78
CA PRO A 23 18.03 -1.57 21.93
C PRO A 23 19.50 -1.95 22.11
N ARG A 24 19.98 -2.07 23.35
CA ARG A 24 21.35 -2.47 23.63
C ARG A 24 21.63 -3.91 23.23
N PHE A 25 20.66 -4.82 23.37
CA PHE A 25 20.80 -6.17 22.84
C PHE A 25 20.96 -6.18 21.31
N ALA A 26 20.13 -5.43 20.59
CA ALA A 26 20.21 -5.32 19.14
C ALA A 26 21.57 -4.74 18.69
N ILE A 27 22.01 -3.64 19.31
CA ILE A 27 23.26 -2.98 18.95
C ILE A 27 24.48 -3.81 19.35
N GLU A 28 24.60 -4.15 20.62
CA GLU A 28 25.81 -4.76 21.13
C GLU A 28 25.83 -6.29 20.97
N GLY A 29 24.64 -6.92 21.04
CA GLY A 29 24.49 -8.38 21.02
C GLY A 29 24.36 -8.95 19.62
N LEU A 30 23.71 -8.20 18.71
CA LEU A 30 23.51 -8.58 17.31
C LEU A 30 24.32 -7.73 16.33
N GLY A 31 25.04 -6.70 16.79
CA GLY A 31 25.84 -5.82 15.92
C GLY A 31 24.98 -4.98 14.97
N MET A 32 23.71 -4.71 15.32
CA MET A 32 22.78 -4.03 14.44
C MET A 32 22.84 -2.50 14.59
N GLU A 33 22.74 -1.80 13.48
CA GLU A 33 22.28 -0.40 13.48
C GLU A 33 20.75 -0.40 13.48
N ILE A 34 20.14 0.36 14.38
CA ILE A 34 18.68 0.40 14.56
C ILE A 34 18.14 1.79 14.25
N THR A 35 16.98 1.84 13.59
CA THR A 35 16.28 3.10 13.31
C THR A 35 15.61 3.65 14.58
N TRP A 36 15.19 4.93 14.55
CA TRP A 36 14.43 5.51 15.67
C TRP A 36 13.10 4.79 15.93
N GLN A 37 12.43 4.32 14.87
CA GLN A 37 11.18 3.53 14.97
C GLN A 37 11.44 2.17 15.65
N GLN A 38 12.54 1.51 15.29
CA GLN A 38 12.94 0.27 15.96
C GLN A 38 13.35 0.52 17.40
N PHE A 39 14.08 1.61 17.68
CA PHE A 39 14.46 2.00 19.03
C PHE A 39 13.23 2.22 19.92
N GLU A 40 12.24 2.99 19.45
CA GLU A 40 10.99 3.26 20.18
C GLU A 40 10.21 1.97 20.47
N LEU A 41 10.01 1.11 19.46
CA LEU A 41 9.38 -0.19 19.63
C LEU A 41 10.12 -1.05 20.67
N TYR A 42 11.44 -1.17 20.55
CA TYR A 42 12.28 -1.97 21.44
C TYR A 42 12.25 -1.47 22.87
N THR A 43 12.30 -0.16 23.09
CA THR A 43 12.23 0.44 24.42
C THR A 43 10.87 0.15 25.08
N GLU A 44 9.76 0.32 24.36
CA GLU A 44 8.42 0.08 24.91
C GLU A 44 8.15 -1.39 25.20
N VAL A 45 8.63 -2.31 24.34
CA VAL A 45 8.47 -3.75 24.55
C VAL A 45 9.29 -4.24 25.73
N ALA A 46 10.49 -3.67 25.97
CA ALA A 46 11.36 -4.10 27.05
C ALA A 46 10.74 -3.92 28.45
N ILE A 47 9.81 -2.97 28.61
CA ILE A 47 9.14 -2.68 29.88
C ILE A 47 8.37 -3.93 30.37
N PRO A 48 8.53 -4.34 31.64
CA PRO A 48 7.72 -5.40 32.24
C PRO A 48 6.23 -5.13 32.13
N GLY A 49 5.46 -6.16 31.78
CA GLY A 49 4.00 -6.03 31.66
C GLY A 49 3.53 -5.24 30.44
N SER A 50 4.42 -4.91 29.49
CA SER A 50 4.11 -4.00 28.38
C SER A 50 2.95 -4.49 27.49
N ARG A 51 2.16 -3.52 27.01
CA ARG A 51 1.14 -3.69 25.98
C ARG A 51 1.45 -2.66 24.90
N VAL A 52 1.96 -3.10 23.76
CA VAL A 52 2.45 -2.20 22.70
C VAL A 52 1.69 -2.50 21.42
N SER A 53 1.20 -1.47 20.74
CA SER A 53 0.56 -1.60 19.44
C SER A 53 1.18 -0.62 18.44
N VAL A 54 1.32 -1.04 17.17
CA VAL A 54 2.00 -0.29 16.11
C VAL A 54 1.20 -0.27 14.81
N SER A 55 0.96 0.92 14.25
CA SER A 55 0.37 1.13 12.91
C SER A 55 1.40 1.64 11.86
N SER A 56 1.46 1.15 10.59
CA SER A 56 2.60 1.46 9.64
C SER A 56 2.49 1.16 8.09
N GLY A 57 3.38 1.70 7.18
CA GLY A 57 3.44 1.59 5.64
C GLY A 57 4.67 0.89 4.88
N HIS A 58 4.99 1.07 3.55
CA HIS A 58 5.96 0.25 2.64
C HIS A 58 7.06 0.99 1.69
N GLY A 59 8.14 0.36 1.07
CA GLY A 59 9.28 0.96 0.17
C GLY A 59 9.93 0.16 -1.09
N CYS A 60 10.80 0.72 -2.07
CA CYS A 60 11.19 0.18 -3.51
C CYS A 60 12.47 0.71 -4.40
N PHE A 61 12.84 0.22 -5.68
CA PHE A 61 14.01 0.59 -6.66
C PHE A 61 13.67 1.07 -8.14
N GLY A 62 14.60 1.35 -9.11
CA GLY A 62 14.46 1.88 -10.54
C GLY A 62 14.51 0.90 -11.79
N LEU A 63 13.93 1.23 -12.98
CA LEU A 63 13.86 0.40 -14.24
C LEU A 63 15.22 -0.04 -14.84
N ASN A 64 15.27 -1.26 -15.42
CA ASN A 64 16.43 -1.87 -16.10
C ASN A 64 17.67 -2.12 -15.21
N THR A 65 17.50 -2.07 -13.89
CA THR A 65 18.56 -2.49 -12.97
C THR A 65 18.74 -4.00 -13.07
N LEU A 66 19.96 -4.48 -13.38
CA LEU A 66 20.27 -5.91 -13.41
C LEU A 66 20.52 -6.42 -12.00
N ILE A 67 19.84 -7.52 -11.66
CA ILE A 67 19.96 -8.23 -10.40
C ILE A 67 20.68 -9.54 -10.67
N LYS A 68 21.70 -9.85 -9.86
CA LYS A 68 22.43 -11.11 -9.98
C LYS A 68 21.58 -12.22 -9.37
N MET A 69 21.25 -13.21 -10.19
CA MET A 69 20.54 -14.41 -9.77
C MET A 69 21.50 -15.36 -9.07
N TYR A 70 20.98 -16.25 -8.23
CA TYR A 70 21.80 -17.18 -7.45
C TYR A 70 22.59 -18.16 -8.34
N ASP A 71 22.05 -18.52 -9.52
CA ASP A 71 22.74 -19.33 -10.53
C ASP A 71 23.88 -18.57 -11.25
N GLY A 72 24.14 -17.32 -10.88
CA GLY A 72 25.16 -16.47 -11.47
C GLY A 72 24.71 -15.72 -12.73
N THR A 73 23.49 -15.96 -13.22
CA THR A 73 22.90 -15.19 -14.33
C THR A 73 22.41 -13.82 -13.85
N PHE A 74 21.95 -12.97 -14.77
CA PHE A 74 21.36 -11.68 -14.42
C PHE A 74 19.93 -11.59 -14.95
N LYS A 75 19.04 -11.04 -14.14
CA LYS A 75 17.66 -10.75 -14.51
C LYS A 75 17.38 -9.27 -14.27
N TYR A 76 16.65 -8.63 -15.17
CA TYR A 76 16.27 -7.23 -14.93
C TYR A 76 15.26 -7.15 -13.79
N VAL A 77 15.36 -6.10 -12.98
CA VAL A 77 14.51 -5.90 -11.80
C VAL A 77 13.02 -5.84 -12.13
N GLN A 78 12.64 -5.41 -13.35
CA GLN A 78 11.24 -5.46 -13.79
C GLN A 78 10.71 -6.87 -14.09
N ASP A 79 11.63 -7.80 -14.31
CA ASP A 79 11.35 -9.19 -14.67
C ASP A 79 11.53 -10.13 -13.47
N ILE A 80 11.98 -9.61 -12.32
CA ILE A 80 12.04 -10.37 -11.07
C ILE A 80 10.61 -10.76 -10.64
N GLU A 81 10.45 -12.03 -10.30
CA GLU A 81 9.19 -12.68 -9.91
C GLU A 81 9.28 -13.21 -8.48
N GLU A 82 8.13 -13.42 -7.84
CA GLU A 82 8.11 -14.10 -6.54
C GLU A 82 8.68 -15.52 -6.69
N ASN A 83 9.46 -15.93 -5.70
CA ASN A 83 10.24 -17.17 -5.64
C ASN A 83 11.53 -17.20 -6.48
N ASP A 84 11.89 -16.13 -7.18
CA ASP A 84 13.22 -16.01 -7.75
C ASP A 84 14.29 -16.07 -6.65
N LEU A 85 15.43 -16.71 -6.93
CA LEU A 85 16.60 -16.72 -6.04
C LEU A 85 17.64 -15.74 -6.55
N VAL A 86 17.92 -14.69 -5.78
CA VAL A 86 18.97 -13.70 -6.08
C VAL A 86 20.23 -13.97 -5.25
N MET A 87 21.38 -13.52 -5.73
CA MET A 87 22.67 -13.72 -5.08
C MET A 87 22.85 -12.74 -3.91
N GLY A 88 23.17 -13.25 -2.72
CA GLY A 88 23.49 -12.47 -1.51
C GLY A 88 24.90 -11.88 -1.54
N ASP A 89 25.14 -10.88 -0.68
CA ASP A 89 26.47 -10.28 -0.50
C ASP A 89 27.49 -11.19 0.19
N ASP A 90 27.01 -12.29 0.76
CA ASP A 90 27.74 -13.39 1.39
C ASP A 90 27.94 -14.59 0.45
N GLY A 91 27.45 -14.52 -0.80
CA GLY A 91 27.48 -15.63 -1.75
C GLY A 91 26.34 -16.63 -1.58
N GLU A 92 25.44 -16.43 -0.63
CA GLU A 92 24.30 -17.31 -0.37
C GLU A 92 23.03 -16.85 -1.12
N SER A 93 22.11 -17.77 -1.40
CA SER A 93 20.85 -17.41 -2.08
C SER A 93 19.92 -16.53 -1.22
N ARG A 94 19.12 -15.69 -1.88
CA ARG A 94 18.09 -14.82 -1.29
C ARG A 94 16.79 -15.02 -2.06
N LEU A 95 15.76 -15.54 -1.40
CA LEU A 95 14.44 -15.74 -2.02
C LEU A 95 13.67 -14.42 -2.13
N VAL A 96 13.15 -14.13 -3.32
CA VAL A 96 12.23 -13.00 -3.54
C VAL A 96 10.84 -13.35 -3.03
N THR A 97 10.34 -12.62 -2.04
CA THR A 97 9.02 -12.87 -1.44
C THR A 97 7.91 -12.06 -2.07
N HIS A 98 8.20 -10.81 -2.45
CA HIS A 98 7.19 -9.87 -2.91
C HIS A 98 7.75 -8.91 -3.94
N ILE A 99 6.95 -8.55 -4.95
CA ILE A 99 7.32 -7.59 -6.01
C ILE A 99 6.64 -6.24 -5.80
N LEU A 100 7.39 -5.17 -6.08
CA LEU A 100 7.02 -3.75 -5.91
C LEU A 100 7.32 -2.99 -7.21
N ARG A 101 6.46 -2.05 -7.63
CA ARG A 101 6.64 -1.24 -8.87
C ARG A 101 6.05 0.17 -8.68
N GLY A 102 6.61 1.21 -9.28
CA GLY A 102 6.15 2.61 -9.17
C GLY A 102 6.94 3.61 -10.04
N LYS A 103 6.75 4.93 -9.85
CA LYS A 103 7.48 5.99 -10.61
C LYS A 103 8.11 7.08 -9.72
N GLU A 104 9.36 7.45 -9.99
CA GLU A 104 10.15 8.33 -9.13
C GLU A 104 11.28 9.10 -9.87
N LYS A 105 11.84 10.18 -9.28
CA LYS A 105 13.11 10.77 -9.73
C LYS A 105 14.25 9.75 -9.66
N LEU A 106 14.80 9.43 -10.82
CA LEU A 106 15.92 8.52 -10.96
C LEU A 106 17.25 9.29 -10.96
N PHE A 107 18.27 8.68 -10.42
CA PHE A 107 19.64 9.19 -10.37
C PHE A 107 20.57 8.14 -10.92
N LYS A 108 21.29 8.52 -11.98
CA LYS A 108 22.32 7.69 -12.59
C LYS A 108 23.64 7.93 -11.86
N PHE A 109 24.07 6.93 -11.11
CA PHE A 109 25.38 6.87 -10.48
C PHE A 109 26.35 6.25 -11.46
N LYS A 110 27.27 7.04 -12.00
CA LYS A 110 28.36 6.56 -12.85
C LYS A 110 29.60 6.35 -12.00
N TYR A 111 30.27 5.22 -12.15
CA TYR A 111 31.44 4.82 -11.37
C TYR A 111 32.73 5.03 -12.16
N LYS A 112 33.87 5.08 -11.46
CA LYS A 112 35.18 5.25 -12.10
C LYS A 112 35.56 4.10 -13.04
N ASN A 113 35.01 2.90 -12.82
CA ASN A 113 35.21 1.75 -13.71
C ASN A 113 34.35 1.79 -14.99
N GLY A 114 33.63 2.89 -15.24
CA GLY A 114 32.81 3.09 -16.45
C GLY A 114 31.37 2.56 -16.35
N LYS A 115 31.08 1.69 -15.37
CA LYS A 115 29.73 1.16 -15.12
C LYS A 115 28.83 2.19 -14.44
N HIS A 116 27.55 1.89 -14.35
CA HIS A 116 26.58 2.75 -13.70
C HIS A 116 25.41 1.97 -13.13
N HIS A 117 24.74 2.54 -12.14
CA HIS A 117 23.40 2.09 -11.74
C HIS A 117 22.45 3.28 -11.74
N VAL A 118 21.16 2.98 -11.93
CA VAL A 118 20.10 3.96 -11.83
C VAL A 118 19.27 3.64 -10.60
N PHE A 119 19.40 4.49 -9.60
CA PHE A 119 18.64 4.36 -8.37
C PHE A 119 17.52 5.39 -8.37
N ASN A 120 16.36 5.01 -7.83
CA ASN A 120 15.38 6.00 -7.46
C ASN A 120 15.90 6.79 -6.23
N GLU A 121 15.47 8.04 -6.06
CA GLU A 121 15.91 8.95 -4.97
C GLU A 121 15.78 8.33 -3.56
N SER A 122 14.90 7.35 -3.43
CA SER A 122 14.55 6.59 -2.23
C SER A 122 15.42 5.39 -1.92
N HIS A 123 16.23 4.96 -2.88
CA HIS A 123 16.96 3.70 -2.77
C HIS A 123 17.96 3.74 -1.62
N ILE A 124 18.02 2.67 -0.80
CA ILE A 124 19.02 2.51 0.26
C ILE A 124 20.35 2.07 -0.38
N LEU A 125 21.32 2.97 -0.41
CA LEU A 125 22.70 2.73 -0.83
C LEU A 125 23.47 2.02 0.28
N CYS A 126 24.20 0.96 -0.08
CA CYS A 126 25.22 0.35 0.76
C CYS A 126 26.57 1.02 0.45
N LEU A 127 27.13 1.76 1.41
CA LEU A 127 28.36 2.54 1.23
C LEU A 127 29.50 2.06 2.12
N MET A 128 30.73 2.27 1.69
CA MET A 128 31.97 1.91 2.39
C MET A 128 33.01 3.06 2.28
N ASP A 129 33.71 3.35 3.38
CA ASP A 129 34.85 4.27 3.38
C ASP A 129 36.22 3.57 3.22
N GLU A 130 37.29 4.37 3.19
CA GLU A 130 38.67 3.90 3.03
C GLU A 130 39.15 2.94 4.11
N MET A 131 38.54 2.98 5.29
CA MET A 131 38.89 2.12 6.42
C MET A 131 38.05 0.83 6.44
N GLY A 132 37.18 0.63 5.44
CA GLY A 132 36.26 -0.49 5.37
C GLY A 132 34.99 -0.31 6.21
N LEU A 133 34.76 0.87 6.79
CA LEU A 133 33.54 1.17 7.56
C LEU A 133 32.35 1.24 6.60
N ARG A 134 31.33 0.43 6.86
CA ARG A 134 30.11 0.34 6.05
C ARG A 134 28.98 1.13 6.70
N LEU A 135 28.11 1.71 5.89
CA LEU A 135 26.86 2.34 6.32
C LEU A 135 25.79 2.22 5.24
N THR A 136 24.53 2.44 5.61
CA THR A 136 23.42 2.55 4.65
C THR A 136 22.77 3.93 4.72
N VAL A 137 22.47 4.52 3.56
CA VAL A 137 21.72 5.79 3.44
C VAL A 137 20.91 5.81 2.16
N THR A 138 19.84 6.59 2.13
CA THR A 138 19.10 6.81 0.89
C THR A 138 19.90 7.62 -0.15
N VAL A 139 19.57 7.48 -1.43
CA VAL A 139 20.11 8.34 -2.50
C VAL A 139 19.88 9.82 -2.19
N LYS A 140 18.72 10.19 -1.64
CA LYS A 140 18.42 11.57 -1.21
C LYS A 140 19.40 12.05 -0.15
N GLU A 141 19.62 11.27 0.90
CA GLU A 141 20.54 11.64 1.98
C GLU A 141 21.97 11.76 1.47
N PHE A 142 22.43 10.80 0.66
CA PHE A 142 23.72 10.89 -0.01
C PHE A 142 23.83 12.19 -0.84
N LEU A 143 22.77 12.55 -1.56
CA LEU A 143 22.66 13.80 -2.33
C LEU A 143 22.48 15.07 -1.48
N SER A 144 22.32 14.96 -0.16
CA SER A 144 22.31 16.09 0.78
C SER A 144 23.67 16.34 1.42
N TRP A 145 24.55 15.34 1.46
CA TRP A 145 25.85 15.42 2.13
C TRP A 145 26.78 16.47 1.51
N LYS A 146 27.66 17.07 2.32
CA LYS A 146 28.74 17.92 1.80
C LYS A 146 29.72 17.08 0.97
N GLN A 147 30.37 17.71 -0.02
CA GLN A 147 31.34 17.08 -0.93
C GLN A 147 32.40 16.19 -0.23
N PRO A 148 33.00 16.59 0.91
CA PRO A 148 33.99 15.75 1.59
C PRO A 148 33.43 14.39 2.03
N LYS A 149 32.20 14.36 2.57
CA LYS A 149 31.56 13.12 3.03
C LYS A 149 31.13 12.24 1.84
N ARG A 150 30.66 12.83 0.74
CA ARG A 150 30.34 12.08 -0.51
C ARG A 150 31.55 11.48 -1.19
N ARG A 151 32.73 12.11 -1.08
CA ARG A 151 33.98 11.57 -1.63
C ARG A 151 34.54 10.43 -0.77
N ARG A 152 34.35 10.53 0.55
CA ARG A 152 34.79 9.50 1.51
C ARG A 152 34.04 8.18 1.34
N TYR A 153 32.73 8.22 1.20
CA TYR A 153 31.89 7.02 1.10
C TYR A 153 31.53 6.69 -0.34
N THR A 154 31.78 5.45 -0.75
CA THR A 154 31.51 4.94 -2.09
C THR A 154 30.63 3.71 -2.01
N LEU A 155 29.98 3.30 -3.11
CA LEU A 155 29.44 1.93 -3.15
C LEU A 155 30.58 0.93 -3.00
N TYR A 156 30.22 -0.33 -2.75
CA TYR A 156 31.19 -1.41 -2.69
C TYR A 156 30.63 -2.66 -3.37
N ARG A 157 31.56 -3.50 -3.85
CA ARG A 157 31.28 -4.78 -4.50
C ARG A 157 31.93 -5.93 -3.75
N VAL A 158 31.44 -7.13 -4.00
CA VAL A 158 32.08 -8.37 -3.57
C VAL A 158 33.19 -8.74 -4.57
N THR A 159 34.33 -9.20 -4.05
CA THR A 159 35.46 -9.77 -4.77
C THR A 159 35.95 -11.04 -4.07
N PRO A 160 36.77 -11.89 -4.72
CA PRO A 160 37.35 -13.06 -4.06
C PRO A 160 38.19 -12.72 -2.81
N GLN A 161 38.67 -11.48 -2.71
CA GLN A 161 39.49 -10.99 -1.60
C GLN A 161 38.67 -10.24 -0.53
N GLY A 162 37.33 -10.21 -0.65
CA GLY A 162 36.44 -9.56 0.30
C GLY A 162 35.58 -8.49 -0.36
N PHE A 163 35.58 -7.28 0.20
CA PHE A 163 34.80 -6.17 -0.34
C PHE A 163 35.72 -5.09 -0.89
N GLU A 164 35.41 -4.63 -2.10
CA GLU A 164 36.16 -3.59 -2.77
C GLU A 164 35.29 -2.35 -2.96
N ARG A 165 35.88 -1.17 -2.70
CA ARG A 165 35.21 0.11 -2.93
C ARG A 165 35.02 0.35 -4.43
N VAL A 166 33.86 0.88 -4.80
CA VAL A 166 33.49 1.29 -6.16
C VAL A 166 33.31 2.81 -6.20
N PRO A 167 34.36 3.57 -6.54
CA PRO A 167 34.31 5.02 -6.46
C PRO A 167 33.30 5.63 -7.44
N ILE A 168 32.45 6.52 -6.91
CA ILE A 168 31.45 7.23 -7.68
C ILE A 168 32.13 8.36 -8.47
N GLN A 169 32.03 8.32 -9.80
CA GLN A 169 32.54 9.36 -10.71
C GLN A 169 31.57 10.54 -10.80
N SER A 170 30.28 10.26 -10.96
CA SER A 170 29.25 11.32 -11.01
C SER A 170 27.88 10.77 -10.64
N VAL A 171 27.02 11.64 -10.11
CA VAL A 171 25.60 11.35 -9.92
C VAL A 171 24.80 12.38 -10.69
N LYS A 172 23.98 11.93 -11.64
CA LYS A 172 23.15 12.79 -12.49
C LYS A 172 21.69 12.43 -12.32
N SER A 173 20.83 13.43 -12.07
CA SER A 173 19.39 13.21 -12.17
C SER A 173 19.02 12.80 -13.60
N GLN A 174 18.12 11.85 -13.74
CA GLN A 174 17.55 11.39 -15.01
C GLN A 174 16.10 11.85 -15.18
N GLY A 175 15.60 12.70 -14.27
CA GLY A 175 14.18 13.04 -14.22
C GLY A 175 13.35 11.90 -13.64
N LYS A 176 12.03 11.99 -13.79
CA LYS A 176 11.07 11.01 -13.27
C LYS A 176 10.99 9.80 -14.22
N GLY A 177 11.11 8.58 -13.71
CA GLY A 177 11.03 7.34 -14.47
C GLY A 177 10.43 6.18 -13.67
N ASP A 178 10.23 5.05 -14.34
CA ASP A 178 9.71 3.82 -13.73
C ASP A 178 10.73 3.17 -12.79
N TYR A 179 10.20 2.48 -11.80
CA TYR A 179 10.91 1.91 -10.70
C TYR A 179 10.29 0.55 -10.36
N TYR A 180 11.12 -0.44 -10.00
CA TYR A 180 10.78 -1.82 -9.68
C TYR A 180 11.58 -2.23 -8.44
N GLY A 181 11.00 -2.96 -7.51
CA GLY A 181 11.67 -3.44 -6.32
C GLY A 181 11.08 -4.76 -5.87
N PHE A 182 11.69 -5.36 -4.86
CA PHE A 182 11.23 -6.62 -4.34
C PHE A 182 11.71 -6.81 -2.89
N GLU A 183 10.98 -7.62 -2.13
CA GLU A 183 11.35 -8.00 -0.78
C GLU A 183 12.11 -9.32 -0.78
N LEU A 184 13.08 -9.45 0.12
CA LEU A 184 14.03 -10.55 0.13
C LEU A 184 14.02 -11.35 1.43
N HIS A 185 14.28 -12.64 1.27
CA HIS A 185 14.81 -13.44 2.35
C HIS A 185 16.29 -13.09 2.59
N ASN A 186 16.67 -12.36 3.66
CA ASN A 186 17.78 -12.66 4.61
C ASN A 186 18.20 -11.32 5.26
N ASN A 187 19.49 -10.97 5.26
CA ASN A 187 20.04 -9.67 5.71
C ASN A 187 19.61 -8.50 4.79
N HIS A 188 18.67 -8.76 3.86
CA HIS A 188 18.13 -7.86 2.86
C HIS A 188 19.17 -7.29 1.90
N ARG A 189 20.42 -7.78 1.95
CA ARG A 189 21.51 -7.45 1.03
C ARG A 189 21.65 -8.48 -0.08
N PHE A 190 21.88 -7.98 -1.29
CA PHE A 190 21.98 -8.78 -2.50
C PHE A 190 22.85 -8.08 -3.54
N LEU A 191 23.26 -8.84 -4.56
CA LEU A 191 24.17 -8.38 -5.60
C LEU A 191 23.42 -7.89 -6.83
N GLY A 192 23.75 -6.68 -7.25
CA GLY A 192 23.42 -6.14 -8.56
C GLY A 192 24.51 -6.46 -9.60
N GLU A 193 24.46 -5.74 -10.71
CA GLU A 193 25.51 -5.79 -11.73
C GLU A 193 26.89 -5.45 -11.14
N ASP A 194 27.93 -6.16 -11.59
CA ASP A 194 29.31 -5.99 -11.10
C ASP A 194 29.52 -6.34 -9.62
N ASP A 195 28.65 -7.18 -9.07
CA ASP A 195 28.69 -7.64 -7.68
C ASP A 195 28.55 -6.52 -6.65
N ILE A 196 27.93 -5.40 -7.03
CA ILE A 196 27.61 -4.27 -6.14
C ILE A 196 26.53 -4.69 -5.14
N VAL A 197 26.69 -4.30 -3.87
CA VAL A 197 25.76 -4.65 -2.79
C VAL A 197 24.60 -3.64 -2.65
N LEU A 198 23.34 -4.13 -2.52
CA LEU A 198 22.05 -3.38 -2.48
C LEU A 198 21.16 -3.76 -1.25
N HIS A 199 20.02 -3.07 -0.91
CA HIS A 199 19.22 -3.31 0.37
C HIS A 199 17.65 -3.08 0.32
N ASN A 200 16.82 -3.66 1.25
CA ASN A 200 15.32 -3.48 1.43
C ASN A 200 14.76 -3.29 2.92
N THR A 201 13.43 -3.11 3.21
CA THR A 201 12.84 -2.61 4.53
C THR A 201 12.66 -3.61 5.73
N GLY A 202 12.48 -3.14 6.99
CA GLY A 202 12.84 -3.89 8.23
C GLY A 202 11.86 -4.09 9.44
N LYS A 203 10.52 -4.20 9.28
CA LYS A 203 9.58 -4.50 10.40
C LYS A 203 9.65 -5.96 10.90
N THR A 204 9.70 -6.92 9.98
CA THR A 204 9.82 -8.35 10.30
C THR A 204 11.12 -8.64 11.06
N ARG A 205 12.19 -7.86 10.81
CA ARG A 205 13.44 -7.92 11.58
C ARG A 205 13.20 -7.67 13.06
N SER A 206 12.36 -6.69 13.41
CA SER A 206 12.05 -6.37 14.82
C SER A 206 11.35 -7.52 15.54
N ALA A 207 10.45 -8.25 14.87
CA ALA A 207 9.84 -9.45 15.44
C ALA A 207 10.89 -10.53 15.76
N GLY A 208 11.86 -10.75 14.87
CA GLY A 208 12.96 -11.68 15.11
C GLY A 208 13.88 -11.29 16.27
N VAL A 209 14.23 -10.00 16.37
CA VAL A 209 15.07 -9.46 17.46
C VAL A 209 14.37 -9.63 18.81
N VAL A 210 13.10 -9.24 18.91
CA VAL A 210 12.31 -9.35 20.15
C VAL A 210 12.12 -10.81 20.54
N ALA A 211 11.87 -11.70 19.58
CA ALA A 211 11.72 -13.12 19.86
C ALA A 211 12.99 -13.74 20.43
N LEU A 212 14.13 -13.48 19.80
CA LEU A 212 15.40 -14.00 20.28
C LEU A 212 15.80 -13.40 21.63
N TRP A 213 15.58 -12.10 21.83
CA TRP A 213 15.79 -11.45 23.14
C TRP A 213 14.96 -12.10 24.25
N HIS A 214 13.66 -12.29 24.01
CA HIS A 214 12.75 -12.87 25.00
C HIS A 214 13.19 -14.30 25.36
N LEU A 215 13.49 -15.12 24.35
CA LEU A 215 13.99 -16.48 24.54
C LEU A 215 15.31 -16.53 25.32
N LEU A 216 16.24 -15.61 25.08
CA LEU A 216 17.58 -15.70 25.67
C LEU A 216 17.66 -15.24 27.12
N PHE A 217 16.86 -14.24 27.52
CA PHE A 217 17.04 -13.55 28.80
C PHE A 217 15.99 -13.85 29.84
N PHE A 218 14.91 -14.56 29.50
CA PHE A 218 13.84 -14.92 30.43
C PHE A 218 13.74 -16.44 30.55
N PRO A 219 14.08 -17.03 31.71
CA PRO A 219 14.09 -18.48 31.88
C PRO A 219 12.68 -19.05 31.78
N GLU A 220 12.53 -20.15 31.04
CA GLU A 220 11.23 -20.81 30.81
C GLU A 220 10.19 -19.87 30.20
N SER A 221 10.65 -18.93 29.37
CA SER A 221 9.77 -18.02 28.67
C SER A 221 9.00 -18.72 27.56
N ILE A 222 7.75 -18.32 27.38
CA ILE A 222 6.93 -18.74 26.25
C ILE A 222 6.63 -17.52 25.39
N MET A 223 6.90 -17.60 24.08
CA MET A 223 6.46 -16.59 23.13
C MET A 223 5.58 -17.20 22.05
N MET A 224 4.47 -16.52 21.73
CA MET A 224 3.55 -16.94 20.69
C MET A 224 3.39 -15.86 19.62
N PHE A 225 3.61 -16.23 18.37
CA PHE A 225 3.17 -15.46 17.21
C PHE A 225 1.76 -15.84 16.80
N THR A 226 0.94 -14.85 16.43
CA THR A 226 -0.41 -15.06 15.90
C THR A 226 -0.73 -14.05 14.79
N ALA A 227 -1.54 -14.47 13.81
CA ALA A 227 -1.99 -13.66 12.67
C ALA A 227 -3.17 -14.36 11.96
N PRO A 228 -3.92 -13.65 11.11
CA PRO A 228 -4.92 -14.26 10.24
C PRO A 228 -4.31 -15.32 9.31
N GLN A 229 -3.11 -15.07 8.78
CA GLN A 229 -2.37 -15.99 7.90
C GLN A 229 -1.07 -16.51 8.56
N ILE A 230 -1.22 -17.42 9.52
CA ILE A 230 -0.12 -17.85 10.40
C ILE A 230 1.04 -18.53 9.67
N GLU A 231 0.78 -19.29 8.60
CA GLU A 231 1.83 -20.01 7.88
C GLU A 231 2.79 -19.04 7.18
N GLN A 232 2.26 -17.94 6.63
CA GLN A 232 3.06 -16.88 6.01
C GLN A 232 3.89 -16.15 7.07
N LEU A 233 3.26 -15.74 8.18
CA LEU A 233 3.96 -15.09 9.29
C LEU A 233 5.10 -15.97 9.83
N ARG A 234 4.82 -17.26 10.07
CA ARG A 234 5.80 -18.21 10.60
C ARG A 234 7.04 -18.29 9.70
N LYS A 235 6.86 -18.43 8.38
CA LYS A 235 7.97 -18.48 7.41
C LYS A 235 8.83 -17.22 7.49
N LEU A 236 8.21 -16.04 7.56
CA LEU A 236 8.93 -14.76 7.59
C LEU A 236 9.69 -14.60 8.90
N VAL A 237 9.04 -14.81 10.04
CA VAL A 237 9.62 -14.59 11.38
C VAL A 237 10.68 -15.63 11.74
N TRP A 238 10.50 -16.91 11.41
CA TRP A 238 11.49 -17.96 11.74
C TRP A 238 12.83 -17.67 11.08
N LYS A 239 12.78 -17.24 9.83
CA LYS A 239 13.96 -16.75 9.14
C LYS A 239 14.61 -15.58 9.90
N GLU A 240 13.84 -14.58 10.31
CA GLU A 240 14.42 -13.41 10.97
C GLU A 240 15.06 -13.81 12.30
N ILE A 241 14.49 -14.80 13.01
CA ILE A 241 15.10 -15.42 14.20
C ILE A 241 16.42 -16.10 13.86
N GLU A 242 16.49 -16.91 12.79
CA GLU A 242 17.75 -17.54 12.35
C GLU A 242 18.83 -16.53 12.01
N ILE A 243 18.45 -15.42 11.37
CA ILE A 243 19.40 -14.34 11.05
C ILE A 243 19.89 -13.65 12.30
N CYS A 244 18.98 -13.34 13.24
CA CYS A 244 19.39 -12.77 14.52
C CYS A 244 20.29 -13.75 15.28
N LYS A 245 20.03 -15.06 15.21
CA LYS A 245 20.90 -16.09 15.78
C LYS A 245 22.26 -16.16 15.08
N GLY A 246 22.31 -15.98 13.75
CA GLY A 246 23.55 -15.83 12.99
C GLY A 246 24.36 -14.61 13.44
N LEU A 247 23.72 -13.44 13.51
CA LEU A 247 24.33 -12.21 14.03
C LEU A 247 24.82 -12.38 15.47
N LEU A 248 24.08 -13.09 16.31
CA LEU A 248 24.48 -13.41 17.68
C LEU A 248 25.80 -14.19 17.71
N ARG A 249 26.00 -15.17 16.81
CA ARG A 249 27.23 -15.97 16.68
C ARG A 249 28.47 -15.15 16.30
N GLU A 250 28.27 -14.06 15.57
CA GLU A 250 29.37 -13.20 15.10
C GLU A 250 29.77 -12.14 16.13
N ASN A 251 29.02 -12.01 17.22
CA ASN A 251 29.19 -10.95 18.20
C ASN A 251 29.53 -11.51 19.59
N ARG A 252 29.76 -10.62 20.55
CA ARG A 252 30.21 -10.95 21.93
C ARG A 252 29.30 -11.89 22.74
N LEU A 253 28.11 -12.21 22.24
CA LEU A 253 27.17 -13.15 22.85
C LEU A 253 27.08 -14.49 22.10
N ALA A 254 28.07 -14.81 21.26
CA ALA A 254 28.10 -16.00 20.42
C ALA A 254 27.77 -17.31 21.16
N TRP A 255 28.26 -17.45 22.39
CA TRP A 255 28.05 -18.63 23.24
C TRP A 255 26.56 -18.91 23.53
N LEU A 256 25.69 -17.90 23.49
CA LEU A 256 24.24 -18.09 23.65
C LEU A 256 23.61 -18.80 22.44
N ALA A 257 24.19 -18.69 21.24
CA ALA A 257 23.61 -19.27 20.04
C ALA A 257 23.59 -20.80 20.07
N ASP A 258 24.52 -21.44 20.79
CA ASP A 258 24.62 -22.90 20.92
C ASP A 258 23.47 -23.50 21.73
N TYR A 259 22.86 -22.68 22.59
CA TYR A 259 21.69 -23.04 23.38
C TYR A 259 20.38 -22.96 22.61
N VAL A 260 20.34 -22.21 21.49
CA VAL A 260 19.12 -21.98 20.73
C VAL A 260 19.00 -23.02 19.62
N GLU A 261 17.91 -23.75 19.63
CA GLU A 261 17.55 -24.70 18.57
C GLU A 261 16.30 -24.21 17.84
N VAL A 262 16.40 -24.14 16.51
CA VAL A 262 15.33 -23.67 15.63
C VAL A 262 14.86 -24.88 14.84
N LEU A 263 13.59 -25.24 14.98
CA LEU A 263 12.90 -26.23 14.18
C LEU A 263 11.80 -25.56 13.35
N ALA A 264 11.20 -26.31 12.43
CA ALA A 264 10.18 -25.78 11.51
C ALA A 264 8.97 -25.12 12.21
N GLU A 265 8.59 -25.60 13.39
CA GLU A 265 7.39 -25.13 14.10
C GLU A 265 7.66 -24.46 15.45
N THR A 266 8.88 -24.60 15.97
CA THR A 266 9.24 -24.12 17.32
C THR A 266 10.71 -23.69 17.36
N VAL A 267 11.02 -22.73 18.20
CA VAL A 267 12.38 -22.34 18.56
C VAL A 267 12.52 -22.45 20.07
N PHE A 268 13.54 -23.12 20.59
CA PHE A 268 13.62 -23.40 22.02
C PHE A 268 15.06 -23.38 22.56
N ILE A 269 15.17 -23.32 23.87
CA ILE A 269 16.43 -23.57 24.58
C ILE A 269 16.64 -25.07 24.74
N ARG A 270 17.82 -25.57 24.31
CA ARG A 270 18.18 -26.99 24.41
C ARG A 270 18.01 -27.52 25.83
N GLY A 271 17.31 -28.65 25.96
CA GLY A 271 16.97 -29.28 27.24
C GLY A 271 15.68 -28.77 27.88
N PHE A 272 15.05 -27.74 27.31
CA PHE A 272 13.81 -27.12 27.82
C PHE A 272 12.74 -26.98 26.74
N GLN A 273 12.71 -27.91 25.76
CA GLN A 273 11.84 -27.89 24.58
C GLN A 273 10.37 -27.57 24.86
N LYS A 274 9.85 -28.06 26.00
CA LYS A 274 8.43 -27.95 26.35
C LYS A 274 8.09 -26.71 27.18
N THR A 275 9.07 -26.08 27.83
CA THR A 275 8.83 -25.00 28.80
C THR A 275 9.52 -23.69 28.44
N TRP A 276 10.49 -23.69 27.52
CA TRP A 276 11.24 -22.51 27.13
C TRP A 276 11.35 -22.37 25.60
N HIS A 277 10.33 -21.76 24.98
CA HIS A 277 10.16 -21.82 23.53
C HIS A 277 9.34 -20.68 22.91
N ILE A 278 9.48 -20.54 21.61
CA ILE A 278 8.73 -19.68 20.71
C ILE A 278 7.98 -20.59 19.74
N TYR A 279 6.70 -20.31 19.50
CA TYR A 279 5.91 -21.01 18.48
C TYR A 279 4.92 -20.04 17.81
N ALA A 280 4.27 -20.51 16.75
CA ALA A 280 3.26 -19.74 16.03
C ALA A 280 1.93 -20.51 16.03
N LYS A 281 0.84 -19.84 16.39
CA LYS A 281 -0.50 -20.45 16.43
C LYS A 281 -1.58 -19.43 16.08
N THR A 282 -2.61 -19.89 15.39
CA THR A 282 -3.84 -19.12 15.13
C THR A 282 -5.05 -19.95 15.50
N ALA A 283 -6.18 -19.29 15.74
CA ALA A 283 -7.45 -19.95 15.90
C ALA A 283 -8.55 -19.18 15.15
N PRO A 284 -9.47 -19.89 14.47
CA PRO A 284 -10.66 -19.25 13.93
C PRO A 284 -11.55 -18.75 15.08
N PRO A 285 -12.42 -17.75 14.84
CA PRO A 285 -13.22 -17.09 15.88
C PRO A 285 -14.03 -18.08 16.74
N ASN A 286 -14.65 -19.07 16.10
CA ASN A 286 -15.47 -20.09 16.76
C ASN A 286 -14.67 -21.12 17.57
N LYS A 287 -13.34 -21.06 17.56
CA LYS A 287 -12.44 -21.93 18.33
C LYS A 287 -11.34 -21.13 19.04
N ALA A 288 -11.59 -19.85 19.36
CA ALA A 288 -10.64 -18.97 20.03
C ALA A 288 -10.05 -19.58 21.32
N THR A 289 -10.84 -20.38 22.05
CA THR A 289 -10.41 -21.12 23.26
C THR A 289 -9.23 -22.06 23.04
N ASN A 290 -8.94 -22.48 21.80
CA ASN A 290 -7.75 -23.29 21.48
C ASN A 290 -6.43 -22.51 21.67
N LEU A 291 -6.48 -21.19 21.82
CA LEU A 291 -5.35 -20.34 22.16
C LEU A 291 -5.22 -20.10 23.67
N ALA A 292 -6.14 -20.63 24.49
CA ALA A 292 -6.06 -20.58 25.94
C ALA A 292 -4.98 -21.54 26.48
N GLY A 293 -4.49 -21.30 27.70
CA GLY A 293 -3.58 -22.19 28.41
C GLY A 293 -2.08 -21.91 28.23
N ASN A 294 -1.70 -20.81 27.56
CA ASN A 294 -0.31 -20.41 27.40
C ASN A 294 0.23 -19.69 28.66
N HIS A 295 0.05 -20.25 29.85
CA HIS A 295 0.50 -19.62 31.09
C HIS A 295 1.99 -19.86 31.30
N ALA A 296 2.74 -18.76 31.40
CA ALA A 296 4.14 -18.76 31.80
C ALA A 296 4.44 -17.50 32.60
N LYS A 297 5.39 -17.60 33.53
CA LYS A 297 5.92 -16.46 34.26
C LYS A 297 6.33 -15.32 33.32
N TYR A 298 6.95 -15.69 32.18
CA TYR A 298 7.33 -14.78 31.11
C TYR A 298 6.65 -15.20 29.81
N LEU A 299 5.43 -14.72 29.60
CA LEU A 299 4.67 -14.86 28.36
C LEU A 299 4.82 -13.61 27.51
N LEU A 300 5.09 -13.77 26.22
CA LEU A 300 5.01 -12.69 25.23
C LEU A 300 4.15 -13.12 24.05
N ILE A 301 3.11 -12.33 23.73
CA ILE A 301 2.26 -12.57 22.57
C ILE A 301 2.55 -11.51 21.50
N TRP A 302 2.83 -11.93 20.27
CA TRP A 302 2.99 -11.04 19.12
C TRP A 302 1.89 -11.30 18.09
N GLY A 303 0.95 -10.36 17.95
CA GLY A 303 -0.09 -10.38 16.92
C GLY A 303 0.29 -9.54 15.71
N ASP A 304 0.62 -10.16 14.59
CA ASP A 304 0.83 -9.45 13.33
C ASP A 304 -0.45 -9.41 12.50
N GLU A 305 -0.57 -8.40 11.63
CA GLU A 305 -1.82 -8.07 10.93
C GLU A 305 -3.02 -7.97 11.89
N ALA A 306 -2.78 -7.41 13.08
CA ALA A 306 -3.71 -7.44 14.21
C ALA A 306 -5.11 -6.87 13.92
N ALA A 307 -5.26 -5.92 13.00
CA ALA A 307 -6.57 -5.41 12.57
C ALA A 307 -7.47 -6.49 11.93
N GLY A 308 -6.88 -7.57 11.39
CA GLY A 308 -7.60 -8.69 10.80
C GLY A 308 -7.88 -9.85 11.77
N ILE A 309 -7.34 -9.82 13.00
CA ILE A 309 -7.61 -10.82 14.02
C ILE A 309 -8.96 -10.52 14.68
N ASP A 310 -9.74 -11.56 14.97
CA ASP A 310 -11.07 -11.44 15.57
C ASP A 310 -11.01 -11.06 17.06
N ASP A 311 -11.93 -10.23 17.52
CA ASP A 311 -11.96 -9.74 18.90
C ASP A 311 -12.12 -10.89 19.92
N ALA A 312 -12.87 -11.95 19.58
CA ALA A 312 -13.01 -13.12 20.44
C ALA A 312 -11.68 -13.86 20.66
N VAL A 313 -10.75 -13.77 19.69
CA VAL A 313 -9.38 -14.29 19.86
C VAL A 313 -8.62 -13.40 20.84
N PHE A 314 -8.71 -12.08 20.73
CA PHE A 314 -8.05 -11.17 21.65
C PHE A 314 -8.55 -11.30 23.09
N ASP A 315 -9.83 -11.57 23.32
CA ASP A 315 -10.37 -11.85 24.65
C ASP A 315 -9.66 -13.05 25.30
N VAL A 316 -9.41 -14.13 24.54
CA VAL A 316 -8.68 -15.30 25.05
C VAL A 316 -7.22 -14.96 25.31
N LEU A 317 -6.57 -14.25 24.39
CA LEU A 317 -5.14 -13.93 24.49
C LEU A 317 -4.84 -12.97 25.64
N THR A 318 -5.68 -11.96 25.85
CA THR A 318 -5.52 -10.99 26.93
C THR A 318 -5.75 -11.62 28.30
N ASN A 319 -6.71 -12.52 28.42
CA ASN A 319 -6.95 -13.30 29.64
C ASN A 319 -5.80 -14.25 30.01
N ALA A 320 -4.94 -14.62 29.05
CA ALA A 320 -3.75 -15.43 29.33
C ALA A 320 -2.61 -14.64 29.99
N LEU A 321 -2.64 -13.30 29.92
CA LEU A 321 -1.58 -12.42 30.42
C LEU A 321 -1.75 -12.12 31.92
N THR A 322 -1.57 -13.14 32.76
CA THR A 322 -1.88 -13.08 34.20
C THR A 322 -0.72 -12.65 35.09
N GLU A 323 0.52 -12.73 34.61
CA GLU A 323 1.72 -12.40 35.40
C GLU A 323 2.19 -10.97 35.15
N GLU A 324 2.85 -10.36 36.15
CA GLU A 324 3.33 -8.97 36.09
C GLU A 324 4.23 -8.68 34.88
N ASP A 325 5.02 -9.67 34.45
CA ASP A 325 5.99 -9.53 33.36
C ASP A 325 5.47 -10.10 32.02
N ASN A 326 4.18 -10.43 31.91
CA ASN A 326 3.57 -10.86 30.66
C ASN A 326 3.39 -9.69 29.70
N ARG A 327 3.71 -9.87 28.42
CA ARG A 327 3.76 -8.82 27.39
C ARG A 327 2.88 -9.13 26.19
N MET A 328 2.42 -8.08 25.51
CA MET A 328 1.72 -8.21 24.23
C MET A 328 2.15 -7.12 23.25
N VAL A 329 2.44 -7.52 22.02
CA VAL A 329 2.82 -6.63 20.92
C VAL A 329 1.88 -6.85 19.75
N LEU A 330 1.29 -5.79 19.21
CA LEU A 330 0.42 -5.83 18.05
C LEU A 330 0.98 -4.97 16.92
N THR A 331 1.06 -5.52 15.71
CA THR A 331 1.49 -4.80 14.52
C THR A 331 0.44 -4.92 13.44
N SER A 332 0.05 -3.81 12.81
CA SER A 332 -0.90 -3.87 11.69
C SER A 332 -0.91 -2.60 10.84
N GLN A 333 -1.66 -2.66 9.74
CA GLN A 333 -2.20 -1.44 9.11
C GLN A 333 -3.52 -1.10 9.80
N PRO A 334 -3.82 0.19 10.06
CA PRO A 334 -5.00 0.63 10.79
C PRO A 334 -6.25 0.65 9.89
N ALA A 335 -6.56 -0.49 9.29
CA ALA A 335 -7.55 -0.65 8.25
C ALA A 335 -9.00 -0.49 8.73
N ARG A 336 -9.25 -0.89 9.98
CA ARG A 336 -10.59 -0.94 10.57
C ARG A 336 -10.78 0.19 11.57
N PRO A 337 -11.87 0.98 11.47
CA PRO A 337 -12.21 2.09 12.38
C PRO A 337 -12.84 1.60 13.70
N GLY A 338 -12.59 0.35 14.07
CA GLY A 338 -13.19 -0.34 15.22
C GLY A 338 -12.59 -1.74 15.41
N GLY A 339 -12.93 -2.37 16.52
CA GLY A 339 -12.35 -3.65 16.96
C GLY A 339 -11.16 -3.47 17.90
N PHE A 340 -10.62 -4.57 18.42
CA PHE A 340 -9.63 -4.55 19.50
C PHE A 340 -8.37 -3.76 19.15
N PHE A 341 -7.79 -3.96 17.97
CA PHE A 341 -6.58 -3.23 17.52
C PHE A 341 -6.82 -1.71 17.35
N HIS A 342 -8.03 -1.31 16.95
CA HIS A 342 -8.41 0.09 16.94
C HIS A 342 -8.49 0.63 18.37
N ASP A 343 -9.12 -0.13 19.28
CA ASP A 343 -9.26 0.27 20.67
C ASP A 343 -7.90 0.37 21.39
N THR A 344 -6.88 -0.42 21.03
CA THR A 344 -5.52 -0.26 21.57
C THR A 344 -4.86 1.07 21.21
N HIS A 345 -5.32 1.74 20.17
CA HIS A 345 -4.87 3.09 19.77
C HIS A 345 -5.80 4.21 20.24
N HIS A 346 -6.94 3.87 20.82
CA HIS A 346 -7.95 4.81 21.28
C HIS A 346 -8.32 4.50 22.74
N LYS A 347 -9.44 3.80 22.97
CA LYS A 347 -10.04 3.62 24.30
C LYS A 347 -9.14 2.92 25.32
N LEU A 348 -8.26 2.02 24.87
CA LEU A 348 -7.36 1.25 25.73
C LEU A 348 -5.94 1.86 25.77
N SER A 349 -5.70 2.98 25.08
CA SER A 349 -4.40 3.64 25.05
C SER A 349 -4.08 4.34 26.37
N LYS A 350 -2.79 4.42 26.72
CA LYS A 350 -2.30 5.18 27.88
C LYS A 350 -2.67 6.65 27.85
N ALA A 351 -2.83 7.23 26.65
CA ALA A 351 -3.22 8.63 26.48
C ALA A 351 -4.60 8.96 27.09
N VAL A 352 -5.48 7.96 27.22
CA VAL A 352 -6.81 8.11 27.84
C VAL A 352 -6.95 7.30 29.14
N GLY A 353 -5.83 6.92 29.76
CA GLY A 353 -5.81 6.18 31.03
C GLY A 353 -5.89 4.65 30.89
N GLY A 354 -5.81 4.11 29.68
CA GLY A 354 -5.66 2.68 29.43
C GLY A 354 -4.23 2.17 29.63
N VAL A 355 -3.98 0.93 29.23
CA VAL A 355 -2.70 0.22 29.48
C VAL A 355 -1.81 0.09 28.24
N TRP A 356 -2.32 0.39 27.04
CA TRP A 356 -1.59 0.21 25.79
C TRP A 356 -0.74 1.42 25.44
N THR A 357 0.56 1.21 25.19
CA THR A 357 1.36 2.16 24.42
C THR A 357 1.00 2.02 22.94
N SER A 358 0.55 3.11 22.33
CA SER A 358 0.11 3.14 20.94
C SER A 358 1.12 3.91 20.09
N LEU A 359 1.87 3.21 19.25
CA LEU A 359 2.89 3.77 18.38
C LEU A 359 2.35 3.92 16.96
N ILE A 360 2.56 5.10 16.36
CA ILE A 360 2.13 5.39 14.99
C ILE A 360 3.36 5.61 14.13
N PHE A 361 3.67 4.65 13.27
CA PHE A 361 4.82 4.74 12.36
C PHE A 361 4.38 5.31 11.02
N ASN A 362 4.34 6.64 10.97
CA ASN A 362 4.13 7.39 9.75
C ASN A 362 5.30 7.17 8.77
N SER A 363 4.95 6.79 7.54
CA SER A 363 5.91 6.64 6.46
C SER A 363 6.45 7.99 5.96
N GLU A 364 5.76 9.10 6.20
CA GLU A 364 6.28 10.45 5.87
C GLU A 364 7.50 10.80 6.73
N ASP A 365 7.55 10.27 7.95
CA ASP A 365 8.57 10.59 8.97
C ASP A 365 9.65 9.47 9.09
N SER A 366 9.45 8.36 8.37
CA SER A 366 10.38 7.23 8.41
C SER A 366 11.62 7.51 7.54
N PRO A 367 12.84 7.33 8.06
CA PRO A 367 14.06 7.42 7.25
C PRO A 367 14.15 6.29 6.20
N LEU A 368 13.31 5.26 6.35
CA LEU A 368 13.25 4.10 5.46
C LEU A 368 12.24 4.28 4.33
N VAL A 369 11.32 5.26 4.44
CA VAL A 369 10.32 5.53 3.43
C VAL A 369 10.58 6.89 2.82
N SER A 370 10.29 6.98 1.55
CA SER A 370 10.84 8.01 0.75
C SER A 370 9.84 9.03 0.27
N ILE A 371 10.30 10.26 0.08
CA ILE A 371 9.42 11.36 -0.29
C ILE A 371 8.75 11.15 -1.65
N ASN A 372 9.33 10.38 -2.55
CA ASN A 372 8.65 10.06 -3.82
C ASN A 372 7.57 9.00 -3.65
N LYS A 373 7.72 8.05 -2.71
CA LYS A 373 6.60 7.18 -2.31
C LYS A 373 5.45 8.01 -1.73
N ILE A 374 5.77 9.01 -0.91
CA ILE A 374 4.81 9.98 -0.36
C ILE A 374 4.11 10.78 -1.46
N LYS A 375 4.87 11.29 -2.46
CA LYS A 375 4.31 12.03 -3.61
C LYS A 375 3.49 11.16 -4.55
N GLU A 376 3.92 9.93 -4.81
CA GLU A 376 3.16 8.97 -5.62
C GLU A 376 1.84 8.63 -4.93
N ALA A 377 1.89 8.36 -3.63
CA ALA A 377 0.68 8.16 -2.84
C ALA A 377 -0.23 9.40 -2.88
N LEU A 378 0.32 10.62 -2.84
CA LEU A 378 -0.48 11.85 -3.00
C LEU A 378 -1.08 11.99 -4.40
N LEU A 379 -0.38 11.61 -5.46
CA LEU A 379 -0.92 11.62 -6.82
C LEU A 379 -2.01 10.57 -7.01
N GLN A 380 -1.76 9.36 -6.50
CA GLN A 380 -2.66 8.23 -6.58
C GLN A 380 -3.94 8.47 -5.79
N TYR A 381 -3.80 8.83 -4.51
CA TYR A 381 -4.93 9.00 -3.60
C TYR A 381 -5.52 10.42 -3.65
N GLY A 382 -4.78 11.41 -4.14
CA GLY A 382 -5.24 12.77 -4.35
C GLY A 382 -5.10 13.69 -3.13
N SER A 383 -5.11 13.14 -1.91
CA SER A 383 -5.01 13.90 -0.66
C SER A 383 -4.33 13.11 0.45
N ARG A 384 -3.72 13.81 1.42
CA ARG A 384 -3.23 13.23 2.69
C ARG A 384 -4.36 12.70 3.58
N ASP A 385 -5.58 13.15 3.31
CA ASP A 385 -6.80 12.77 4.03
C ASP A 385 -7.64 11.74 3.24
N ASP A 386 -7.16 11.25 2.08
CA ASP A 386 -7.75 10.06 1.47
C ASP A 386 -7.52 8.86 2.39
N THR A 387 -8.56 8.05 2.59
CA THR A 387 -8.52 6.91 3.51
C THR A 387 -7.34 5.96 3.27
N GLN A 388 -7.03 5.65 2.01
CA GLN A 388 -5.91 4.73 1.71
C GLN A 388 -4.55 5.40 1.97
N TYR A 389 -4.46 6.71 1.82
CA TYR A 389 -3.27 7.47 2.22
C TYR A 389 -3.08 7.40 3.74
N MET A 390 -4.14 7.67 4.51
CA MET A 390 -4.11 7.61 5.97
C MET A 390 -3.68 6.23 6.47
N ILE A 391 -4.29 5.16 5.94
CA ILE A 391 -3.97 3.78 6.33
C ILE A 391 -2.54 3.39 5.93
N ARG A 392 -2.20 3.52 4.64
CA ARG A 392 -0.99 2.89 4.07
C ARG A 392 0.26 3.72 4.18
N ILE A 393 0.13 5.03 4.37
CA ILE A 393 1.25 5.96 4.47
C ILE A 393 1.36 6.46 5.89
N ARG A 394 0.31 7.10 6.41
CA ARG A 394 0.37 7.77 7.71
C ARG A 394 0.25 6.85 8.91
N GLY A 395 -0.19 5.60 8.70
CA GLY A 395 -0.47 4.69 9.80
C GLY A 395 -1.62 5.19 10.68
N LEU A 396 -2.55 5.97 10.13
CA LEU A 396 -3.70 6.51 10.85
C LEU A 396 -4.96 5.70 10.57
N PHE A 397 -5.77 5.53 11.60
CA PHE A 397 -7.12 5.02 11.46
C PHE A 397 -7.95 6.04 10.71
N PRO A 398 -8.61 5.66 9.61
CA PRO A 398 -9.48 6.58 8.91
C PRO A 398 -10.75 6.79 9.73
N ASP A 399 -11.15 8.04 9.88
CA ASP A 399 -12.56 8.32 10.12
C ASP A 399 -13.33 7.78 8.91
N LEU A 400 -14.26 6.85 9.12
CA LEU A 400 -15.21 6.56 8.06
C LEU A 400 -15.88 7.88 7.73
N ALA A 401 -15.75 8.33 6.49
CA ALA A 401 -16.41 9.54 6.00
C ALA A 401 -17.91 9.25 5.89
N GLY A 402 -18.58 9.06 7.02
CA GLY A 402 -19.93 8.51 7.08
C GLY A 402 -20.04 7.08 6.53
N GLU A 403 -21.26 6.56 6.52
CA GLU A 403 -21.59 5.26 5.92
C GLU A 403 -21.42 5.25 4.38
N PHE A 404 -21.17 6.40 3.73
CA PHE A 404 -21.29 6.60 2.29
C PHE A 404 -20.02 7.19 1.64
N LEU A 405 -19.69 6.72 0.43
CA LEU A 405 -18.42 6.98 -0.25
C LEU A 405 -18.22 8.41 -0.75
N VAL A 406 -19.31 9.14 -1.04
CA VAL A 406 -19.27 10.48 -1.64
C VAL A 406 -19.99 11.46 -0.73
N THR A 407 -19.29 12.52 -0.33
CA THR A 407 -19.87 13.57 0.50
C THR A 407 -20.82 14.47 -0.29
N TYR A 408 -21.76 15.12 0.41
CA TYR A 408 -22.70 16.05 -0.20
C TYR A 408 -22.02 17.23 -0.92
N LYS A 409 -20.91 17.73 -0.35
CA LYS A 409 -20.08 18.77 -0.98
C LYS A 409 -19.50 18.30 -2.32
N ASN A 410 -18.96 17.08 -2.35
CA ASN A 410 -18.38 16.50 -3.56
C ASN A 410 -19.46 16.25 -4.63
N ALA A 411 -20.61 15.69 -4.25
CA ALA A 411 -21.73 15.47 -5.15
C ALA A 411 -22.22 16.78 -5.80
N ARG A 412 -22.37 17.88 -5.04
CA ARG A 412 -22.74 19.18 -5.61
C ARG A 412 -21.71 19.73 -6.60
N SER A 413 -20.43 19.42 -6.42
CA SER A 413 -19.35 19.96 -7.24
C SER A 413 -19.36 19.45 -8.69
N ILE A 414 -20.03 18.32 -8.97
CA ILE A 414 -20.08 17.72 -10.32
C ILE A 414 -20.86 18.59 -11.33
N TRP A 415 -21.74 19.46 -10.83
CA TRP A 415 -22.60 20.33 -11.63
C TRP A 415 -21.90 21.62 -12.09
N VAL A 416 -20.72 21.92 -11.55
CA VAL A 416 -20.02 23.20 -11.77
C VAL A 416 -18.76 22.99 -12.59
N GLY A 417 -18.64 23.72 -13.70
CA GLY A 417 -17.45 23.73 -14.55
C GLY A 417 -17.39 22.59 -15.59
N ARG A 418 -16.19 22.38 -16.12
CA ARG A 418 -15.85 21.35 -17.13
C ARG A 418 -14.59 20.62 -16.68
N SER A 419 -14.52 19.31 -16.91
CA SER A 419 -13.31 18.50 -16.70
C SER A 419 -12.46 18.42 -17.98
N LEU A 420 -13.03 18.67 -19.15
CA LEU A 420 -12.38 18.62 -20.47
C LEU A 420 -12.29 20.03 -21.09
N LYS A 421 -11.42 20.89 -20.53
CA LYS A 421 -11.18 22.26 -21.05
C LYS A 421 -9.76 22.41 -21.61
N GLY A 422 -9.65 22.84 -22.88
CA GLY A 422 -8.38 23.19 -23.54
C GLY A 422 -7.88 22.15 -24.55
N GLU A 423 -6.91 22.54 -25.36
CA GLU A 423 -6.43 21.81 -26.55
C GLU A 423 -5.76 20.46 -26.26
N LYS A 424 -5.40 20.18 -25.01
CA LYS A 424 -4.75 18.91 -24.64
C LYS A 424 -5.72 17.72 -24.53
N PHE A 425 -7.03 17.95 -24.69
CA PHE A 425 -8.07 16.94 -24.51
C PHE A 425 -8.79 16.56 -25.81
N GLN A 426 -8.19 16.87 -26.96
CA GLN A 426 -8.82 16.71 -28.28
C GLN A 426 -8.98 15.24 -28.71
N ASP A 427 -8.18 14.32 -28.16
CA ASP A 427 -8.30 12.88 -28.38
C ASP A 427 -9.32 12.22 -27.42
N TYR A 428 -10.46 12.87 -27.21
CA TYR A 428 -11.56 12.31 -26.43
C TYR A 428 -12.38 11.31 -27.27
N GLY A 429 -13.21 10.50 -26.62
CA GLY A 429 -14.21 9.65 -27.25
C GLY A 429 -15.52 9.62 -26.46
N TYR A 430 -16.42 8.72 -26.85
CA TYR A 430 -17.72 8.56 -26.20
C TYR A 430 -17.90 7.15 -25.61
N PHE A 431 -18.50 7.08 -24.43
CA PHE A 431 -19.04 5.85 -23.85
C PHE A 431 -20.56 5.89 -23.80
N LEU A 432 -21.19 4.78 -24.18
CA LEU A 432 -22.60 4.48 -23.92
C LEU A 432 -22.67 3.46 -22.79
N ALA A 433 -22.93 3.89 -21.57
CA ALA A 433 -23.03 3.00 -20.41
C ALA A 433 -24.49 2.57 -20.19
N VAL A 434 -24.71 1.27 -20.07
CA VAL A 434 -26.04 0.64 -19.98
C VAL A 434 -26.09 -0.30 -18.78
N ASP A 435 -26.96 0.01 -17.82
CA ASP A 435 -27.38 -0.89 -16.72
C ASP A 435 -28.85 -1.27 -16.94
N VAL A 436 -29.17 -2.56 -16.83
CA VAL A 436 -30.53 -3.07 -17.08
C VAL A 436 -31.13 -3.52 -15.76
N GLY A 437 -32.24 -2.89 -15.38
CA GLY A 437 -32.99 -3.21 -14.17
C GLY A 437 -33.70 -4.56 -14.28
N GLY A 438 -33.79 -5.31 -13.18
CA GLY A 438 -34.36 -6.67 -13.15
C GLY A 438 -35.88 -6.79 -13.23
N GLY A 439 -36.59 -5.80 -13.75
CA GLY A 439 -38.04 -5.81 -14.00
C GLY A 439 -38.96 -5.79 -12.76
N VAL A 440 -38.49 -6.20 -11.57
CA VAL A 440 -39.32 -6.24 -10.36
C VAL A 440 -39.32 -4.89 -9.62
N GLY A 441 -39.86 -3.84 -10.24
CA GLY A 441 -40.37 -2.60 -9.60
C GLY A 441 -39.42 -1.75 -8.73
N ARG A 442 -38.17 -2.18 -8.52
CA ARG A 442 -37.22 -1.56 -7.59
C ARG A 442 -36.02 -0.93 -8.29
N ASP A 443 -35.51 -1.59 -9.32
CA ASP A 443 -34.27 -1.20 -10.00
C ASP A 443 -34.63 -0.56 -11.34
N ASP A 444 -33.95 0.51 -11.70
CA ASP A 444 -34.15 1.20 -12.98
C ASP A 444 -33.21 0.64 -14.05
N SER A 445 -33.64 0.66 -15.31
CA SER A 445 -32.72 0.61 -16.44
C SER A 445 -32.20 2.01 -16.72
N ALA A 446 -30.92 2.13 -17.05
CA ALA A 446 -30.25 3.40 -17.32
C ALA A 446 -29.37 3.29 -18.56
N ILE A 447 -29.49 4.27 -19.46
CA ILE A 447 -28.61 4.49 -20.62
C ILE A 447 -28.01 5.89 -20.47
N VAL A 448 -26.68 5.98 -20.47
CA VAL A 448 -25.94 7.22 -20.22
C VAL A 448 -24.84 7.42 -21.26
N VAL A 449 -24.75 8.63 -21.80
CA VAL A 449 -23.71 9.03 -22.74
C VAL A 449 -22.68 9.90 -22.01
N GLY A 450 -21.42 9.44 -22.00
CA GLY A 450 -20.29 10.15 -21.41
C GLY A 450 -19.23 10.51 -22.44
N LYS A 451 -18.81 11.77 -22.47
CA LYS A 451 -17.59 12.21 -23.17
C LYS A 451 -16.39 11.89 -22.28
N VAL A 452 -15.44 11.10 -22.80
CA VAL A 452 -14.35 10.52 -22.02
C VAL A 452 -13.00 10.87 -22.59
N TRP A 453 -12.06 11.19 -21.71
CA TRP A 453 -10.65 11.35 -22.05
C TRP A 453 -9.76 10.62 -21.04
N GLY A 454 -8.67 10.02 -21.52
CA GLY A 454 -7.69 9.38 -20.66
C GLY A 454 -8.02 7.93 -20.30
N ASN A 455 -6.97 7.15 -20.07
CA ASN A 455 -7.03 5.70 -19.89
C ASN A 455 -6.34 5.22 -18.60
N ALA A 456 -5.84 6.14 -17.77
CA ALA A 456 -5.18 5.83 -16.52
C ALA A 456 -6.09 6.15 -15.31
N GLN A 457 -5.87 5.47 -14.19
CA GLN A 457 -6.59 5.73 -12.93
C GLN A 457 -6.07 6.97 -12.20
N TYR A 458 -4.82 7.36 -12.45
CA TYR A 458 -4.16 8.56 -11.93
C TYR A 458 -3.02 8.99 -12.88
N GLY A 459 -2.53 10.23 -12.74
CA GLY A 459 -1.39 10.75 -13.51
C GLY A 459 -1.78 11.51 -14.78
N ALA A 460 -0.87 11.56 -15.77
CA ALA A 460 -1.02 12.47 -16.92
C ALA A 460 -2.24 12.17 -17.80
N ARG A 461 -2.59 10.89 -17.94
CA ARG A 461 -3.77 10.39 -18.69
C ARG A 461 -4.90 9.97 -17.74
N GLU A 462 -4.97 10.57 -16.54
CA GLU A 462 -6.01 10.29 -15.56
C GLU A 462 -7.39 10.53 -16.17
N ARG A 463 -8.27 9.53 -16.01
CA ARG A 463 -9.55 9.50 -16.68
C ARG A 463 -10.45 10.67 -16.26
N ARG A 464 -10.95 11.37 -17.26
CA ARG A 464 -11.92 12.46 -17.16
C ARG A 464 -13.19 12.05 -17.89
N VAL A 465 -14.32 12.40 -17.31
CA VAL A 465 -15.63 12.08 -17.86
C VAL A 465 -16.54 13.29 -17.70
N GLU A 466 -17.25 13.64 -18.77
CA GLU A 466 -18.38 14.56 -18.74
C GLU A 466 -19.63 13.83 -19.21
N ILE A 467 -20.65 13.68 -18.35
CA ILE A 467 -21.94 13.12 -18.75
C ILE A 467 -22.67 14.15 -19.60
N ILE A 468 -22.86 13.86 -20.87
CA ILE A 468 -23.46 14.81 -21.84
C ILE A 468 -24.93 14.54 -22.10
N ASP A 469 -25.38 13.29 -21.95
CA ASP A 469 -26.79 12.95 -22.06
C ASP A 469 -27.17 11.71 -21.23
N ILE A 470 -28.45 11.61 -20.88
CA ILE A 470 -29.08 10.47 -20.23
C ILE A 470 -30.36 10.16 -21.02
N PRO A 471 -30.26 9.38 -22.11
CA PRO A 471 -31.42 9.02 -22.94
C PRO A 471 -32.52 8.29 -22.16
N LEU A 472 -32.14 7.43 -21.21
CA LEU A 472 -33.10 6.63 -20.45
C LEU A 472 -32.67 6.46 -18.99
N CYS A 473 -33.62 6.66 -18.07
CA CYS A 473 -33.52 6.23 -16.68
C CYS A 473 -34.93 6.02 -16.11
N LYS A 474 -35.46 4.80 -16.22
CA LYS A 474 -36.79 4.43 -15.73
C LYS A 474 -36.83 2.93 -15.41
N ASN A 475 -37.80 2.53 -14.61
CA ASN A 475 -38.15 1.13 -14.42
C ASN A 475 -38.69 0.59 -15.75
N ASN A 476 -37.82 -0.05 -16.54
CA ASN A 476 -38.13 -0.51 -17.87
C ASN A 476 -37.27 -1.73 -18.20
N ASP A 477 -37.93 -2.85 -18.47
CA ASP A 477 -37.30 -4.10 -18.88
C ASP A 477 -37.55 -4.42 -20.37
N ASP A 478 -38.13 -3.49 -21.14
CA ASP A 478 -38.34 -3.65 -22.57
C ASP A 478 -37.01 -3.58 -23.35
N ILE A 479 -36.54 -4.77 -23.76
CA ILE A 479 -35.31 -4.96 -24.52
C ILE A 479 -35.36 -4.25 -25.88
N HIS A 480 -36.53 -4.19 -26.53
CA HIS A 480 -36.66 -3.57 -27.85
C HIS A 480 -36.59 -2.04 -27.76
N GLU A 481 -37.22 -1.45 -26.74
CA GLU A 481 -37.10 -0.02 -26.47
C GLU A 481 -35.64 0.34 -26.14
N LEU A 482 -34.99 -0.43 -25.26
CA LEU A 482 -33.57 -0.23 -24.91
C LEU A 482 -32.66 -0.32 -26.15
N ALA A 483 -32.87 -1.32 -27.02
CA ALA A 483 -32.11 -1.49 -28.24
C ALA A 483 -32.36 -0.35 -29.25
N GLY A 484 -33.60 0.13 -29.36
CA GLY A 484 -33.94 1.29 -30.20
C GLY A 484 -33.18 2.54 -29.78
N ILE A 485 -33.17 2.84 -28.48
CA ILE A 485 -32.42 3.99 -27.93
C ILE A 485 -30.91 3.83 -28.11
N ILE A 486 -30.37 2.60 -27.94
CA ILE A 486 -28.95 2.33 -28.21
C ILE A 486 -28.63 2.61 -29.68
N ASN A 487 -29.50 2.22 -30.61
CA ASN A 487 -29.30 2.46 -32.04
C ASN A 487 -29.33 3.96 -32.38
N GLU A 488 -30.26 4.73 -31.79
CA GLU A 488 -30.28 6.18 -31.92
C GLU A 488 -28.98 6.82 -31.43
N CYS A 489 -28.45 6.35 -30.29
CA CYS A 489 -27.17 6.83 -29.76
C CYS A 489 -25.98 6.47 -30.67
N LEU A 490 -25.96 5.28 -31.28
CA LEU A 490 -24.92 4.88 -32.22
C LEU A 490 -24.89 5.77 -33.47
N ILE A 491 -26.06 6.25 -33.91
CA ILE A 491 -26.18 7.20 -35.03
C ILE A 491 -25.71 8.59 -34.61
N GLN A 492 -26.14 9.05 -33.43
CA GLN A 492 -25.85 10.40 -32.94
C GLN A 492 -24.38 10.59 -32.53
N TYR A 493 -23.74 9.55 -32.01
CA TYR A 493 -22.37 9.59 -31.50
C TYR A 493 -21.50 8.56 -32.25
N PRO A 494 -20.93 8.93 -33.41
CA PRO A 494 -20.01 8.07 -34.14
C PRO A 494 -18.86 7.58 -33.26
N ASN A 495 -18.44 6.33 -33.46
CA ASN A 495 -17.38 5.66 -32.69
C ASN A 495 -17.65 5.51 -31.17
N ILE A 496 -18.90 5.69 -30.71
CA ILE A 496 -19.25 5.44 -29.30
C ILE A 496 -19.01 3.98 -28.91
N SER A 497 -18.34 3.78 -27.78
CA SER A 497 -18.04 2.46 -27.23
C SER A 497 -19.08 2.08 -26.18
N ILE A 498 -19.77 0.95 -26.37
CA ILE A 498 -20.84 0.51 -25.46
C ILE A 498 -20.25 -0.26 -24.27
N LEU A 499 -20.65 0.12 -23.05
CA LEU A 499 -20.37 -0.55 -21.79
C LEU A 499 -21.68 -1.11 -21.23
N LEU A 500 -21.87 -2.43 -21.23
CA LEU A 500 -23.15 -3.06 -20.86
C LEU A 500 -22.98 -4.01 -19.68
N ASP A 501 -23.75 -3.83 -18.59
CA ASP A 501 -23.90 -4.90 -17.59
C ASP A 501 -24.72 -6.05 -18.19
N ALA A 502 -24.00 -7.06 -18.67
CA ALA A 502 -24.58 -8.21 -19.35
C ALA A 502 -24.94 -9.37 -18.40
N ASN A 503 -24.92 -9.13 -17.08
CA ASN A 503 -25.30 -10.14 -16.09
C ASN A 503 -26.78 -10.01 -15.71
N GLY A 504 -27.38 -11.10 -15.22
CA GLY A 504 -28.77 -11.10 -14.77
C GLY A 504 -29.73 -10.57 -15.86
N ALA A 505 -30.41 -9.47 -15.54
CA ALA A 505 -31.41 -8.83 -16.40
C ALA A 505 -30.87 -8.34 -17.74
N GLY A 506 -29.60 -7.94 -17.81
CA GLY A 506 -28.97 -7.47 -19.06
C GLY A 506 -28.61 -8.58 -20.04
N SER A 507 -28.74 -9.85 -19.65
CA SER A 507 -28.37 -11.00 -20.51
C SER A 507 -29.22 -11.09 -21.78
N GLY A 508 -30.51 -10.76 -21.71
CA GLY A 508 -31.41 -10.74 -22.87
C GLY A 508 -31.03 -9.65 -23.87
N LEU A 509 -30.82 -8.42 -23.40
CA LEU A 509 -30.35 -7.30 -24.23
C LEU A 509 -28.98 -7.61 -24.86
N ALA A 510 -28.07 -8.21 -24.10
CA ALA A 510 -26.76 -8.62 -24.61
C ALA A 510 -26.84 -9.65 -25.74
N GLN A 511 -27.78 -10.61 -25.67
CA GLN A 511 -28.01 -11.57 -26.76
C GLN A 511 -28.62 -10.89 -27.99
N TYR A 512 -29.58 -9.98 -27.78
CA TYR A 512 -30.24 -9.24 -28.84
C TYR A 512 -29.29 -8.30 -29.60
N LEU A 513 -28.44 -7.54 -28.90
CA LEU A 513 -27.44 -6.69 -29.55
C LEU A 513 -26.43 -7.52 -30.36
N LYS A 514 -26.03 -8.70 -29.88
CA LYS A 514 -25.16 -9.62 -30.62
C LYS A 514 -25.81 -10.14 -31.90
N SER A 515 -27.10 -10.47 -31.89
CA SER A 515 -27.78 -10.94 -33.10
C SER A 515 -27.90 -9.85 -34.17
N MET A 516 -27.89 -8.58 -33.75
CA MET A 516 -27.82 -7.41 -34.63
C MET A 516 -26.39 -7.05 -35.07
N GLY A 517 -25.35 -7.79 -34.63
CA GLY A 517 -23.95 -7.49 -34.94
C GLY A 517 -23.38 -6.28 -34.19
N ILE A 518 -24.06 -5.78 -33.15
CA ILE A 518 -23.61 -4.63 -32.36
C ILE A 518 -22.60 -5.09 -31.30
N ALA A 519 -21.38 -4.54 -31.38
CA ALA A 519 -20.31 -4.85 -30.44
C ALA A 519 -20.44 -4.03 -29.13
N PHE A 520 -20.16 -4.67 -27.99
CA PHE A 520 -20.13 -4.01 -26.69
C PHE A 520 -19.09 -4.64 -25.75
N LYS A 521 -18.63 -3.87 -24.77
CA LYS A 521 -17.83 -4.35 -23.65
C LYS A 521 -18.75 -4.77 -22.50
N ALA A 522 -18.81 -6.08 -22.24
CA ALA A 522 -19.53 -6.59 -21.08
C ALA A 522 -18.86 -6.15 -19.77
N ILE A 523 -19.66 -5.60 -18.87
CA ILE A 523 -19.26 -5.20 -17.52
C ILE A 523 -19.46 -6.40 -16.58
N ARG A 524 -18.35 -6.88 -16.01
CA ARG A 524 -18.32 -8.01 -15.07
C ARG A 524 -17.64 -7.61 -13.78
N TRP A 525 -18.19 -6.57 -13.15
CA TRP A 525 -17.53 -5.88 -12.06
C TRP A 525 -17.66 -6.53 -10.67
N GLY A 526 -18.50 -7.56 -10.53
CA GLY A 526 -18.53 -8.38 -9.31
C GLY A 526 -17.28 -9.25 -9.13
N GLY A 527 -16.51 -9.49 -10.21
CA GLY A 527 -15.30 -10.30 -10.20
C GLY A 527 -14.06 -9.59 -9.63
N GLN A 528 -13.00 -10.36 -9.41
CA GLN A 528 -11.72 -9.84 -8.91
C GLN A 528 -11.10 -8.79 -9.85
N CYS A 529 -10.36 -7.84 -9.28
CA CYS A 529 -9.61 -6.84 -10.03
C CYS A 529 -8.59 -7.49 -10.99
N PHE A 530 -8.42 -6.89 -12.18
CA PHE A 530 -7.47 -7.41 -13.18
C PHE A 530 -6.01 -7.25 -12.75
N SER A 531 -5.62 -6.06 -12.25
CA SER A 531 -4.25 -5.80 -11.80
C SER A 531 -4.05 -6.20 -10.35
N MET A 532 -2.85 -6.71 -10.03
CA MET A 532 -2.49 -7.04 -8.64
C MET A 532 -2.53 -5.82 -7.73
N ASN A 533 -2.16 -4.64 -8.20
CA ASN A 533 -2.27 -3.39 -7.43
C ASN A 533 -3.72 -3.13 -7.02
N ASN A 534 -4.67 -3.27 -7.94
CA ASN A 534 -6.08 -3.10 -7.63
C ASN A 534 -6.61 -4.22 -6.71
N ARG A 535 -6.05 -5.44 -6.76
CA ARG A 535 -6.40 -6.51 -5.80
C ARG A 535 -5.91 -6.24 -4.37
N LYS A 536 -4.93 -5.33 -4.19
CA LYS A 536 -4.46 -4.88 -2.88
C LYS A 536 -5.32 -3.76 -2.30
N GLU A 537 -6.06 -3.03 -3.13
CA GLU A 537 -6.84 -1.85 -2.72
C GLU A 537 -8.36 -2.07 -2.76
N PHE A 538 -8.83 -3.00 -3.59
CA PHE A 538 -10.25 -3.18 -3.86
C PHE A 538 -10.61 -4.67 -3.77
N PHE A 539 -11.71 -4.95 -3.08
CA PHE A 539 -12.26 -6.30 -2.96
C PHE A 539 -12.65 -6.87 -4.35
N ASN A 540 -13.21 -6.03 -5.21
CA ASN A 540 -13.62 -6.37 -6.57
C ASN A 540 -13.58 -5.16 -7.52
N GLN A 541 -13.85 -5.39 -8.80
CA GLN A 541 -13.87 -4.34 -9.81
C GLN A 541 -14.95 -3.27 -9.57
N ARG A 542 -16.08 -3.63 -8.94
CA ARG A 542 -17.12 -2.68 -8.53
C ARG A 542 -16.55 -1.66 -7.55
N ALA A 543 -15.82 -2.11 -6.53
CA ALA A 543 -15.16 -1.21 -5.60
C ALA A 543 -14.09 -0.35 -6.27
N GLN A 544 -13.30 -0.92 -7.18
CA GLN A 544 -12.34 -0.14 -7.96
C GLN A 544 -13.01 0.99 -8.75
N ALA A 545 -14.09 0.69 -9.46
CA ALA A 545 -14.82 1.63 -10.30
C ALA A 545 -15.43 2.78 -9.48
N TYR A 546 -16.11 2.44 -8.39
CA TYR A 546 -16.75 3.42 -7.51
C TYR A 546 -15.77 4.34 -6.80
N VAL A 547 -14.65 3.79 -6.30
CA VAL A 547 -13.62 4.61 -5.64
C VAL A 547 -12.91 5.49 -6.67
N ALA A 548 -12.68 5.00 -7.89
CA ALA A 548 -12.13 5.83 -8.96
C ALA A 548 -13.09 6.97 -9.34
N LEU A 549 -14.41 6.71 -9.42
CA LEU A 549 -15.42 7.76 -9.61
C LEU A 549 -15.39 8.78 -8.47
N SER A 550 -15.39 8.34 -7.20
CA SER A 550 -15.36 9.24 -6.04
C SER A 550 -14.11 10.13 -6.03
N ARG A 551 -12.93 9.55 -6.32
CA ARG A 551 -11.67 10.31 -6.46
C ARG A 551 -11.73 11.29 -7.62
N ALA A 552 -12.29 10.90 -8.76
CA ALA A 552 -12.46 11.79 -9.91
C ALA A 552 -13.40 12.96 -9.59
N ILE A 553 -14.49 12.72 -8.85
CA ILE A 553 -15.39 13.78 -8.36
C ILE A 553 -14.61 14.75 -7.46
N ALA A 554 -13.89 14.24 -6.45
CA ALA A 554 -13.14 15.06 -5.52
C ALA A 554 -12.07 15.93 -6.21
N LYS A 555 -11.44 15.40 -7.27
CA LYS A 555 -10.44 16.11 -8.10
C LYS A 555 -11.06 17.00 -9.19
N GLY A 556 -12.40 17.03 -9.33
CA GLY A 556 -13.08 17.79 -10.39
C GLY A 556 -12.93 17.23 -11.81
N LEU A 557 -12.57 15.95 -11.94
CA LEU A 557 -12.35 15.23 -13.20
C LEU A 557 -13.64 14.57 -13.76
N PHE A 558 -14.68 14.48 -12.94
CA PHE A 558 -16.02 14.05 -13.32
C PHE A 558 -16.98 15.24 -13.29
N LYS A 559 -17.75 15.46 -14.36
CA LYS A 559 -18.77 16.51 -14.44
C LYS A 559 -20.04 16.01 -15.12
N ILE A 560 -21.16 16.66 -14.84
CA ILE A 560 -22.43 16.42 -15.54
C ILE A 560 -22.82 17.68 -16.29
N ARG A 561 -23.12 17.54 -17.58
CA ARG A 561 -23.40 18.63 -18.53
C ARG A 561 -24.87 18.69 -18.96
N THR A 562 -25.70 17.77 -18.48
CA THR A 562 -27.15 17.73 -18.68
C THR A 562 -27.88 17.87 -17.35
N LEU A 563 -29.03 18.55 -17.30
CA LEU A 563 -29.84 18.66 -16.07
C LEU A 563 -30.80 17.48 -15.85
N LYS A 564 -30.86 16.54 -16.80
CA LYS A 564 -31.71 15.35 -16.70
C LYS A 564 -31.40 14.57 -15.41
N PHE A 565 -32.45 14.15 -14.71
CA PHE A 565 -32.38 13.32 -13.50
C PHE A 565 -31.54 13.88 -12.33
N LYS A 566 -31.28 15.20 -12.28
CA LYS A 566 -30.43 15.84 -11.25
C LYS A 566 -30.72 15.40 -9.82
N ALA A 567 -31.99 15.46 -9.37
CA ALA A 567 -32.35 15.10 -8.01
C ALA A 567 -32.05 13.62 -7.68
N LYS A 568 -32.28 12.72 -8.65
CA LYS A 568 -32.00 11.29 -8.53
C LYS A 568 -30.50 11.01 -8.48
N ILE A 569 -29.72 11.72 -9.29
CA ILE A 569 -28.27 11.65 -9.30
C ILE A 569 -27.69 12.09 -7.95
N ASP A 570 -28.14 13.23 -7.43
CA ASP A 570 -27.70 13.75 -6.13
C ASP A 570 -28.02 12.76 -5.00
N ASP A 571 -29.21 12.15 -4.99
CA ASP A 571 -29.61 11.15 -4.01
C ASP A 571 -28.78 9.86 -4.12
N GLN A 572 -28.61 9.30 -5.32
CA GLN A 572 -27.85 8.06 -5.49
C GLN A 572 -26.35 8.24 -5.22
N LEU A 573 -25.73 9.34 -5.66
CA LEU A 573 -24.31 9.59 -5.43
C LEU A 573 -23.98 9.70 -3.95
N THR A 574 -24.84 10.37 -3.17
CA THR A 574 -24.61 10.62 -1.73
C THR A 574 -24.94 9.43 -0.84
N ARG A 575 -25.47 8.33 -1.41
CA ARG A 575 -25.88 7.11 -0.70
C ARG A 575 -25.21 5.85 -1.24
N ILE A 576 -23.92 5.92 -1.57
CA ILE A 576 -23.12 4.76 -2.00
C ILE A 576 -22.44 4.14 -0.77
N PRO A 577 -22.99 3.09 -0.13
CA PRO A 577 -22.39 2.54 1.08
C PRO A 577 -21.12 1.73 0.79
N TYR A 578 -20.11 1.93 1.64
CA TYR A 578 -18.82 1.23 1.54
C TYR A 578 -18.33 0.73 2.90
N THR A 579 -17.38 -0.21 2.87
CA THR A 579 -16.64 -0.71 4.02
C THR A 579 -15.23 -1.10 3.59
N PHE A 580 -14.39 -1.50 4.54
CA PHE A 580 -13.12 -2.18 4.28
C PHE A 580 -13.24 -3.66 4.63
N ASP A 581 -12.55 -4.51 3.87
CA ASP A 581 -12.33 -5.89 4.27
C ASP A 581 -11.10 -6.03 5.19
N ASP A 582 -10.81 -7.27 5.57
CA ASP A 582 -9.76 -7.62 6.53
C ASP A 582 -8.35 -7.26 6.03
N GLN A 583 -8.20 -7.04 4.72
CA GLN A 583 -6.95 -6.66 4.06
C GLN A 583 -6.89 -5.15 3.74
N ALA A 584 -7.73 -4.35 4.38
CA ALA A 584 -7.83 -2.90 4.15
C ALA A 584 -8.27 -2.52 2.72
N ARG A 585 -9.00 -3.40 2.03
CA ARG A 585 -9.49 -3.14 0.68
C ARG A 585 -10.89 -2.56 0.71
N PHE A 586 -11.13 -1.57 -0.13
CA PHE A 586 -12.48 -1.03 -0.31
C PHE A 586 -13.43 -2.12 -0.79
N LYS A 587 -14.61 -2.17 -0.17
CA LYS A 587 -15.75 -2.97 -0.58
C LYS A 587 -16.98 -2.07 -0.65
N ILE A 588 -17.64 -2.05 -1.80
CA ILE A 588 -18.97 -1.45 -1.96
C ILE A 588 -19.99 -2.53 -1.64
N LEU A 589 -21.01 -2.20 -0.85
CA LEU A 589 -22.05 -3.18 -0.51
C LEU A 589 -22.75 -3.66 -1.79
N SER A 590 -23.09 -4.94 -1.84
CA SER A 590 -23.84 -5.52 -2.94
C SER A 590 -25.28 -5.00 -2.97
N LYS A 591 -25.98 -5.12 -4.11
CA LYS A 591 -27.42 -4.74 -4.20
C LYS A 591 -28.26 -5.50 -3.14
N GLU A 592 -27.89 -6.74 -2.80
CA GLU A 592 -28.53 -7.52 -1.75
C GLU A 592 -28.25 -6.99 -0.33
N GLU A 593 -26.99 -6.64 -0.03
CA GLU A 593 -26.60 -6.04 1.25
C GLU A 593 -27.30 -4.68 1.45
N MET A 594 -27.34 -3.85 0.39
CA MET A 594 -28.10 -2.59 0.38
C MET A 594 -29.59 -2.84 0.62
N LYS A 595 -30.17 -3.86 -0.02
CA LYS A 595 -31.57 -4.24 0.17
C LYS A 595 -31.90 -4.60 1.61
N ARG A 596 -31.04 -5.37 2.29
CA ARG A 596 -31.20 -5.71 3.71
C ARG A 596 -31.13 -4.49 4.62
N LYS A 597 -30.38 -3.46 4.22
CA LYS A 597 -30.27 -2.17 4.93
C LYS A 597 -31.32 -1.13 4.53
N GLY A 598 -32.27 -1.46 3.67
CA GLY A 598 -33.30 -0.52 3.19
C GLY A 598 -32.77 0.57 2.23
N ILE A 599 -31.56 0.41 1.69
CA ILE A 599 -30.94 1.33 0.73
C ILE A 599 -31.37 0.93 -0.69
N LYS A 600 -31.78 1.90 -1.53
CA LYS A 600 -32.09 1.65 -2.95
C LYS A 600 -30.82 1.47 -3.77
N SER A 601 -30.90 0.69 -4.85
CA SER A 601 -29.79 0.50 -5.77
C SER A 601 -29.45 1.82 -6.48
N PRO A 602 -28.15 2.11 -6.69
CA PRO A 602 -27.73 3.30 -7.39
C PRO A 602 -27.61 3.05 -8.91
N ASP A 603 -28.65 2.54 -9.57
CA ASP A 603 -28.55 2.04 -10.97
C ASP A 603 -28.06 3.09 -11.98
N LEU A 604 -28.47 4.36 -11.82
CA LEU A 604 -27.99 5.43 -12.70
C LEU A 604 -26.51 5.72 -12.43
N VAL A 605 -26.08 5.70 -11.17
CA VAL A 605 -24.68 5.95 -10.79
C VAL A 605 -23.78 4.72 -11.06
N ASP A 606 -24.33 3.51 -11.07
CA ASP A 606 -23.65 2.29 -11.52
C ASP A 606 -23.10 2.52 -12.95
N THR A 607 -23.88 3.14 -13.85
CA THR A 607 -23.42 3.50 -15.20
C THR A 607 -22.27 4.51 -15.23
N PHE A 608 -22.23 5.48 -14.29
CA PHE A 608 -21.11 6.41 -14.17
C PHE A 608 -19.85 5.68 -13.73
N ALA A 609 -19.97 4.73 -12.81
CA ALA A 609 -18.87 3.91 -12.34
C ALA A 609 -18.32 2.99 -13.44
N PHE A 610 -19.15 2.46 -14.35
CA PHE A 610 -18.68 1.66 -15.49
C PHE A 610 -17.62 2.39 -16.32
N MET A 611 -17.78 3.71 -16.48
CA MET A 611 -16.83 4.54 -17.22
C MET A 611 -15.46 4.66 -16.54
N TYR A 612 -15.32 4.27 -15.27
CA TYR A 612 -14.06 4.25 -14.51
C TYR A 612 -13.50 2.82 -14.29
N MET A 613 -14.11 1.81 -14.88
CA MET A 613 -13.58 0.44 -14.80
C MET A 613 -12.24 0.30 -15.53
N SER A 614 -11.30 -0.37 -14.88
CA SER A 614 -10.01 -0.73 -15.49
C SER A 614 -10.21 -1.58 -16.74
N GLY A 615 -9.48 -1.27 -17.81
CA GLY A 615 -9.54 -2.03 -19.07
C GLY A 615 -10.71 -1.68 -20.00
N THR A 616 -11.46 -0.61 -19.71
CA THR A 616 -12.37 0.01 -20.69
C THR A 616 -11.58 1.00 -21.55
N LEU A 617 -11.74 0.88 -22.87
CA LEU A 617 -11.07 1.71 -23.88
C LEU A 617 -12.15 2.38 -24.73
N TYR A 618 -11.87 3.61 -25.16
CA TYR A 618 -12.73 4.36 -26.08
C TYR A 618 -12.01 4.57 -27.42
N SER A 619 -12.80 4.72 -28.48
CA SER A 619 -12.32 5.20 -29.78
C SER A 619 -12.38 6.71 -29.82
N ILE A 620 -11.40 7.36 -30.47
CA ILE A 620 -11.39 8.82 -30.62
C ILE A 620 -12.63 9.22 -31.43
N ALA A 621 -13.31 10.27 -30.97
CA ALA A 621 -14.47 10.83 -31.66
C ALA A 621 -14.06 11.39 -33.03
N GLU A 622 -14.89 11.19 -34.05
CA GLU A 622 -14.67 11.72 -35.40
C GLU A 622 -15.11 13.19 -35.57
N ASP A 623 -15.38 13.90 -34.46
CA ASP A 623 -15.81 15.31 -34.44
C ASP A 623 -14.78 16.31 -34.99
N GLY A 624 -13.65 15.82 -35.52
CA GLY A 624 -12.55 16.59 -36.09
C GLY A 624 -12.93 17.33 -37.36
N LEU A 625 -13.66 18.44 -37.21
CA LEU A 625 -13.64 19.69 -38.00
C LEU A 625 -14.81 20.65 -37.68
N ASN A 626 -15.56 20.47 -36.57
CA ASN A 626 -16.51 21.50 -36.14
C ASN A 626 -15.85 22.43 -35.12
N PHE A 627 -15.45 23.61 -35.59
CA PHE A 627 -15.23 24.78 -34.73
C PHE A 627 -16.50 25.00 -33.88
N ASP A 628 -16.34 25.07 -32.55
CA ASP A 628 -17.39 25.50 -31.63
C ASP A 628 -17.77 26.97 -31.95
N PHE A 629 -18.74 27.17 -32.86
CA PHE A 629 -19.34 28.48 -33.16
C PHE A 629 -20.33 28.93 -32.07
N SER A 630 -19.97 28.79 -30.79
CA SER A 630 -20.77 29.32 -29.67
C SER A 630 -20.09 30.45 -28.90
N ASP A 631 -18.93 30.92 -29.34
CA ASP A 631 -18.28 32.11 -28.77
C ASP A 631 -18.55 33.35 -29.64
N SER A 632 -19.81 33.81 -29.63
CA SER A 632 -20.16 35.16 -30.06
C SER A 632 -20.98 35.85 -28.97
N GLY A 633 -20.38 35.93 -27.78
CA GLY A 633 -20.74 36.91 -26.76
C GLY A 633 -20.02 38.22 -27.05
N HIS A 634 -20.77 39.19 -27.56
CA HIS A 634 -20.34 40.57 -27.83
C HIS A 634 -19.92 41.27 -26.52
N ASP A 635 -18.67 41.75 -26.45
CA ASP A 635 -18.19 42.69 -25.43
C ASP A 635 -17.53 43.88 -26.15
N PRO A 636 -18.14 45.09 -26.15
CA PRO A 636 -17.77 46.17 -27.06
C PRO A 636 -16.57 47.03 -26.62
N ASP A 637 -15.86 46.72 -25.52
CA ASP A 637 -14.88 47.67 -24.95
C ASP A 637 -13.47 47.11 -24.62
N LYS A 638 -12.95 46.12 -25.35
CA LYS A 638 -11.56 45.62 -25.12
C LYS A 638 -10.55 46.02 -26.20
N PRO A 639 -9.50 46.82 -25.88
CA PRO A 639 -8.41 47.05 -26.81
C PRO A 639 -7.48 45.83 -26.88
N ARG A 640 -6.93 45.57 -28.07
CA ARG A 640 -6.01 44.46 -28.35
C ARG A 640 -4.58 44.77 -27.89
N GLY A 641 -3.97 43.83 -27.16
CA GLY A 641 -2.51 43.67 -27.05
C GLY A 641 -1.94 43.68 -25.63
N ASP A 642 -1.78 42.51 -25.02
CA ASP A 642 -0.48 41.85 -24.77
C ASP A 642 -0.67 40.62 -23.85
N ILE A 643 0.08 39.55 -24.14
CA ILE A 643 0.03 38.28 -23.41
C ILE A 643 0.93 38.41 -22.16
N THR A 644 0.32 38.53 -20.99
CA THR A 644 1.01 38.30 -19.70
C THR A 644 0.29 37.20 -18.91
N MET A 645 1.08 36.36 -18.24
CA MET A 645 0.61 35.25 -17.40
C MET A 645 -0.42 35.74 -16.37
N SER A 646 -1.48 34.96 -16.15
CA SER A 646 -2.53 35.28 -15.17
C SER A 646 -2.01 35.23 -13.73
N ASP A 647 -2.25 36.30 -12.97
CA ASP A 647 -1.83 36.53 -11.58
C ASP A 647 -2.28 35.44 -10.59
N ASP A 648 -3.35 34.69 -10.87
CA ASP A 648 -3.83 33.57 -10.04
C ASP A 648 -2.80 32.43 -9.86
N ALA A 649 -1.90 32.24 -10.84
CA ALA A 649 -0.85 31.22 -10.76
C ALA A 649 0.34 31.68 -9.90
N GLN A 650 0.57 32.99 -9.77
CA GLN A 650 1.58 33.54 -8.88
C GLN A 650 1.11 33.56 -7.42
N GLU A 651 -0.19 33.78 -7.18
CA GLU A 651 -0.78 33.77 -5.83
C GLU A 651 -0.72 32.37 -5.18
N GLN A 652 -1.04 31.31 -5.93
CA GLN A 652 -0.94 29.92 -5.44
C GLN A 652 0.50 29.44 -5.21
N LEU A 653 1.47 29.97 -5.96
CA LEU A 653 2.91 29.69 -5.78
C LEU A 653 3.51 30.50 -4.61
N ALA A 654 3.00 31.70 -4.37
CA ALA A 654 3.39 32.54 -3.24
C ALA A 654 2.88 31.96 -1.91
N GLU A 655 1.65 31.43 -1.89
CA GLU A 655 1.08 30.77 -0.70
C GLU A 655 1.80 29.45 -0.36
N ALA A 656 2.15 28.66 -1.38
CA ALA A 656 3.00 27.47 -1.22
C ALA A 656 4.42 27.79 -0.71
N SER A 657 4.98 28.94 -1.11
CA SER A 657 6.30 29.41 -0.62
C SER A 657 6.22 29.97 0.81
N LYS A 658 5.10 30.60 1.19
CA LYS A 658 4.86 31.07 2.55
C LYS A 658 4.75 29.92 3.55
N ILE A 659 4.07 28.84 3.18
CA ILE A 659 3.96 27.61 3.99
C ILE A 659 5.33 26.93 4.13
N ALA A 660 6.17 26.95 3.09
CA ALA A 660 7.53 26.42 3.15
C ALA A 660 8.47 27.23 4.08
N SER A 661 8.22 28.53 4.27
CA SER A 661 9.00 29.37 5.19
C SER A 661 8.62 29.22 6.67
N LEU A 662 7.42 28.71 6.96
CA LEU A 662 6.92 28.49 8.33
C LEU A 662 7.27 27.09 8.88
N LEU A 663 7.83 26.21 8.05
CA LEU A 663 8.29 24.87 8.41
C LEU A 663 9.83 24.73 8.30
N GLY A 664 10.55 25.86 8.30
CA GLY A 664 12.01 25.91 8.31
C GLY A 664 12.59 25.81 9.71
#